data_AF-E3KKT4-F1
#
_entry.id   AF-E3KKT4-F1
#
_cell.length_a   1.000
_cell.length_b   1.000
_cell.length_c   1.000
_cell.angle_alpha   90.00
_cell.angle_beta   90.00
_cell.angle_gamma   90.00
#
_symmetry.space_group_name_H-M   'P 1'
#
loop_
_entity.id
_entity.type
_entity.pdbx_description
1 polymer ?
#
loop_
_entity_poly.entity_id
_entity_poly.type
_entity_poly.pdbx_seq_one_letter_code
_entity_poly.pdbx_strand_id
1 'polypeptide(L)'
;MGRRRNPELVLDPSVWRLDSSSTPAMYSCMVCNSRPMVEKSVYKHVRYEKHTSALSAFYAARESGERVTVLDPRNDYLIGDSQAITPEVYEDAETTAAWCPWEGIENEPDVHARQEESDGTNDRLDFSSDSRSESIRSGYASESELSDYDSNNEADDEEWDLPNHPSFAEPDESYAANPTGVSNDEEAARRRYARGNNPWWPYKSKEYLVASLLIGYTHHMVSRAFYAHIRLMFKFYNITLPDWTTVRREKKRTRSLLDFDVLPSVSIFGTPTYRLSLPKVLAQEVANPHVSPVIDYYPQEANGQHVYKLSQSVKWLADLDPACRAPMYRSSGHDWYLYEPVQLKNDEVVIPLFFFQMAGEMHSKCAVPHYEPVGDGSQLRLTFPAGIPFGCSSLRTVKVSEFDYDYSEITDAAGELLATRCRESIYELGELQTTWHHLPNPWRTKANGRVIRHLPINLYSDDTSGNQSKRWNKHISYYFTLSGLPPRWTNQNYNCHYLTTSNIAGAMELAAPIVSDLRMLASEGYPAFDCTLQEEVLLVSHILCFLGDSPMHAEITSTPNPGNSLHPCRACALSAASVRAKATLDYVRFFFMIGPTGSWIKHPPRLWEQIKSQCYKVWDMAKKPRTKTAVGNSSSTHGVKDMINRAVIDQRYEVLESGHDPTDSERQFLEKINQIDRFDPGELFNPYFEAPGFDGCRDTPVEILHVFLLGVVKYMVRDFMRHLSAEEKLQVKARYQTFNIDGLNIPSIQASYLTNHFANFIGKDFRIVLQAAPFVLFEYMDDRERTLLSASG
;
A
#
# COMPACT_ATOMS: atom_id res chain seq x y z
N MET A 1 -8.56 23.41 -49.40
CA MET A 1 -8.75 24.73 -48.76
C MET A 1 -7.39 25.37 -48.52
N GLY A 2 -7.25 26.69 -48.70
CA GLY A 2 -5.96 27.36 -48.57
C GLY A 2 -5.48 27.46 -47.11
N ARG A 3 -4.17 27.32 -46.88
CA ARG A 3 -3.55 27.67 -45.59
C ARG A 3 -3.68 29.19 -45.40
N ARG A 4 -4.45 29.63 -44.41
CA ARG A 4 -4.38 31.01 -43.93
C ARG A 4 -2.96 31.25 -43.42
N ARG A 5 -2.26 32.27 -43.92
CA ARG A 5 -1.10 32.82 -43.21
C ARG A 5 -1.62 33.41 -41.89
N ASN A 6 -0.89 33.20 -40.80
CA ASN A 6 -1.09 34.06 -39.62
C ASN A 6 -0.70 35.50 -40.02
N PRO A 7 -1.33 36.53 -39.44
CA PRO A 7 -0.83 37.89 -39.56
C PRO A 7 0.56 37.99 -38.94
N GLU A 8 1.43 38.78 -39.56
CA GLU A 8 2.75 39.09 -39.01
C GLU A 8 2.59 39.87 -37.70
N LEU A 9 3.28 39.43 -36.64
CA LEU A 9 3.15 40.00 -35.31
C LEU A 9 3.99 41.27 -35.22
N VAL A 10 3.38 42.43 -35.50
CA VAL A 10 4.03 43.73 -35.36
C VAL A 10 4.25 44.03 -33.87
N LEU A 11 5.50 43.90 -33.42
CA LEU A 11 5.92 44.18 -32.04
C LEU A 11 6.36 45.65 -31.92
N ASP A 12 5.84 46.38 -30.92
CA ASP A 12 6.26 47.75 -30.61
C ASP A 12 7.72 47.74 -30.09
N PRO A 13 8.68 48.42 -30.75
CA PRO A 13 10.08 48.48 -30.31
C PRO A 13 10.30 49.17 -28.95
N SER A 14 9.34 49.95 -28.46
CA SER A 14 9.36 50.52 -27.11
C SER A 14 8.96 49.51 -26.01
N VAL A 15 8.36 48.39 -26.40
CA VAL A 15 8.00 47.27 -25.51
C VAL A 15 8.95 46.09 -25.69
N TRP A 16 9.43 45.83 -26.91
CA TRP A 16 10.16 44.63 -27.29
C TRP A 16 11.58 44.92 -27.79
N ARG A 17 12.57 44.31 -27.12
CA ARG A 17 13.96 44.27 -27.56
C ARG A 17 14.22 42.97 -28.32
N LEU A 18 14.64 43.10 -29.58
CA LEU A 18 15.13 42.01 -30.43
C LEU A 18 16.65 41.90 -30.29
N ASP A 19 17.14 40.71 -29.98
CA ASP A 19 18.53 40.32 -30.14
C ASP A 19 18.69 39.52 -31.44
N SER A 20 19.34 40.15 -32.43
CA SER A 20 19.65 39.57 -33.73
C SER A 20 21.05 38.92 -33.80
N SER A 21 21.79 38.86 -32.68
CA SER A 21 23.08 38.16 -32.60
C SER A 21 22.92 36.66 -32.31
N SER A 22 21.79 36.28 -31.72
CA SER A 22 21.39 34.89 -31.50
C SER A 22 20.72 34.26 -32.73
N THR A 23 20.95 32.96 -32.95
CA THR A 23 20.28 32.15 -33.98
C THR A 23 19.58 30.95 -33.32
N PRO A 24 18.23 30.86 -33.35
CA PRO A 24 17.26 31.85 -33.84
C PRO A 24 17.26 33.15 -33.04
N ALA A 25 16.79 34.23 -33.67
CA ALA A 25 16.73 35.55 -33.02
C ALA A 25 15.73 35.56 -31.84
N MET A 26 16.12 36.26 -30.77
CA MET A 26 15.45 36.23 -29.47
C MET A 26 14.82 37.57 -29.11
N TYR A 27 13.63 37.53 -28.51
CA TYR A 27 12.83 38.69 -28.11
C TYR A 27 12.74 38.77 -26.59
N SER A 28 12.83 39.97 -26.03
CA SER A 28 12.58 40.23 -24.60
C SER A 28 11.64 41.41 -24.42
N CYS A 29 10.65 41.26 -23.55
CA CYS A 29 9.75 42.34 -23.16
C CYS A 29 10.44 43.21 -22.12
N MET A 30 10.72 44.47 -22.47
CA MET A 30 11.36 45.45 -21.59
C MET A 30 10.41 45.91 -20.46
N VAL A 31 9.11 45.93 -20.73
CA VAL A 31 8.07 46.42 -19.81
C VAL A 31 7.84 45.49 -18.61
N CYS A 32 8.04 44.18 -18.77
CA CYS A 32 7.93 43.20 -17.67
C CYS A 32 9.23 42.42 -17.41
N ASN A 33 10.36 42.93 -17.94
CA ASN A 33 11.71 42.34 -17.89
C ASN A 33 11.74 40.82 -18.10
N SER A 34 11.27 40.36 -19.27
CA SER A 34 11.22 38.92 -19.57
C SER A 34 12.60 38.35 -19.94
N ARG A 35 12.86 37.09 -19.57
CA ARG A 35 13.96 36.32 -20.19
C ARG A 35 13.82 36.31 -21.73
N PRO A 36 14.91 36.30 -22.50
CA PRO A 36 14.84 36.23 -23.97
C PRO A 36 14.13 34.96 -24.46
N MET A 37 13.34 35.07 -25.52
CA MET A 37 12.54 33.96 -26.06
C MET A 37 12.38 34.03 -27.58
N VAL A 38 12.27 32.87 -28.23
CA VAL A 38 11.99 32.79 -29.68
C VAL A 38 10.60 33.36 -30.03
N GLU A 39 10.42 33.86 -31.25
CA GLU A 39 9.18 34.49 -31.72
C GLU A 39 7.91 33.67 -31.40
N LYS A 40 7.95 32.34 -31.59
CA LYS A 40 6.82 31.42 -31.28
C LYS A 40 6.36 31.49 -29.81
N SER A 41 7.25 31.84 -28.89
CA SER A 41 6.94 32.01 -27.46
C SER A 41 6.35 33.39 -27.15
N VAL A 42 6.62 34.41 -27.97
CA VAL A 42 6.06 35.77 -27.81
C VAL A 42 4.52 35.71 -27.86
N TYR A 43 3.94 34.95 -28.79
CA TYR A 43 2.48 34.73 -28.90
C TYR A 43 1.83 34.10 -27.65
N LYS A 44 2.61 33.41 -26.81
CA LYS A 44 2.17 32.93 -25.49
C LYS A 44 2.41 34.00 -24.42
N HIS A 45 3.58 34.65 -24.43
CA HIS A 45 3.98 35.64 -23.44
C HIS A 45 3.02 36.83 -23.36
N VAL A 46 2.54 37.35 -24.50
CA VAL A 46 1.57 38.46 -24.55
C VAL A 46 0.21 38.14 -23.89
N ARG A 47 -0.03 36.88 -23.51
CA ARG A 47 -1.26 36.42 -22.85
C ARG A 47 -1.09 36.18 -21.34
N TYR A 48 0.12 36.34 -20.78
CA TYR A 48 0.30 36.26 -19.34
C TYR A 48 -0.21 37.52 -18.66
N GLU A 49 -0.92 37.35 -17.56
CA GLU A 49 -1.49 38.44 -16.75
C GLU A 49 -0.42 39.46 -16.29
N LYS A 50 0.76 38.97 -15.88
CA LYS A 50 1.92 39.82 -15.55
C LYS A 50 2.41 40.67 -16.74
N HIS A 51 2.27 40.19 -17.98
CA HIS A 51 2.57 40.98 -19.17
C HIS A 51 1.48 42.02 -19.42
N THR A 52 0.20 41.61 -19.43
CA THR A 52 -0.91 42.53 -19.72
C THR A 52 -1.02 43.66 -18.72
N SER A 53 -0.83 43.39 -17.42
CA SER A 53 -0.91 44.40 -16.35
C SER A 53 0.28 45.37 -16.37
N ALA A 54 1.48 44.89 -16.70
CA ALA A 54 2.64 45.76 -16.89
C ALA A 54 2.50 46.61 -18.17
N LEU A 55 1.96 46.04 -19.25
CA LEU A 55 1.73 46.72 -20.52
C LEU A 55 0.65 47.81 -20.41
N SER A 56 -0.44 47.57 -19.68
CA SER A 56 -1.45 48.60 -19.41
C SER A 56 -0.88 49.75 -18.56
N ALA A 57 -0.06 49.45 -17.55
CA ALA A 57 0.61 50.47 -16.74
C ALA A 57 1.60 51.32 -17.58
N PHE A 58 2.35 50.68 -18.48
CA PHE A 58 3.27 51.37 -19.40
C PHE A 58 2.55 52.33 -20.35
N TYR A 59 1.43 51.93 -20.95
CA TYR A 59 0.65 52.85 -21.80
C TYR A 59 -0.04 53.95 -20.99
N ALA A 60 -0.58 53.64 -19.79
CA ALA A 60 -1.18 54.66 -18.92
C ALA A 60 -0.18 55.75 -18.50
N ALA A 61 1.05 55.38 -18.10
CA ALA A 61 2.11 56.34 -17.76
C ALA A 61 2.58 57.15 -19.00
N ARG A 62 2.53 56.54 -20.18
CA ARG A 62 2.84 57.20 -21.46
C ARG A 62 1.74 58.18 -21.92
N GLU A 63 0.51 58.00 -21.45
CA GLU A 63 -0.60 58.95 -21.63
C GLU A 63 -0.64 60.03 -20.54
N SER A 64 -0.19 59.76 -19.31
CA SER A 64 -0.04 60.78 -18.24
C SER A 64 1.14 61.74 -18.48
N GLY A 65 2.12 61.35 -19.29
CA GLY A 65 3.31 62.14 -19.60
C GLY A 65 4.46 61.96 -18.61
N GLU A 66 4.37 60.99 -17.70
CA GLU A 66 5.37 60.73 -16.67
C GLU A 66 6.55 59.90 -17.21
N ARG A 67 7.77 60.29 -16.83
CA ARG A 67 8.99 59.56 -17.24
C ARG A 67 9.21 58.33 -16.37
N VAL A 68 8.78 57.17 -16.85
CA VAL A 68 9.22 55.87 -16.31
C VAL A 68 10.71 55.68 -16.60
N THR A 69 11.53 55.60 -15.54
CA THR A 69 12.96 55.28 -15.64
C THR A 69 13.17 53.78 -15.86
N VAL A 70 13.80 53.42 -16.98
CA VAL A 70 14.28 52.05 -17.23
C VAL A 70 15.57 51.84 -16.41
N LEU A 71 15.62 50.77 -15.62
CA LEU A 71 16.83 50.37 -14.89
C LEU A 71 17.82 49.69 -15.84
N ASP A 72 19.05 50.22 -15.91
CA ASP A 72 20.17 49.63 -16.67
C ASP A 72 21.11 48.87 -15.70
N PRO A 73 21.30 47.55 -15.83
CA PRO A 73 22.02 46.75 -14.85
C PRO A 73 23.54 46.74 -15.08
N ARG A 74 24.21 47.91 -15.05
CA ARG A 74 25.69 48.02 -15.08
C ARG A 74 26.19 49.19 -14.23
N ASN A 75 27.11 48.89 -13.29
CA ASN A 75 27.69 49.77 -12.26
C ASN A 75 26.65 50.29 -11.23
N ASP A 76 26.96 50.49 -9.95
CA ASP A 76 28.26 50.68 -9.27
C ASP A 76 28.48 49.79 -8.03
N TYR A 77 29.70 49.87 -7.47
CA TYR A 77 30.08 49.32 -6.16
C TYR A 77 30.28 50.44 -5.11
N LEU A 78 30.22 50.05 -3.82
CA LEU A 78 30.69 50.75 -2.60
C LEU A 78 29.71 51.65 -1.79
N ILE A 79 29.34 51.12 -0.62
CA ILE A 79 29.32 51.77 0.72
C ILE A 79 28.31 52.92 0.99
N GLY A 80 27.42 52.69 1.97
CA GLY A 80 26.64 53.73 2.66
C GLY A 80 25.63 53.14 3.65
N ASP A 81 25.82 53.38 4.96
CA ASP A 81 25.09 52.73 6.06
C ASP A 81 23.55 52.87 6.03
N SER A 82 22.84 51.78 6.38
CA SER A 82 21.56 51.83 7.12
C SER A 82 21.28 50.50 7.82
N GLN A 83 20.80 50.62 9.06
CA GLN A 83 20.37 49.61 10.05
C GLN A 83 19.92 48.22 9.53
N ALA A 84 20.41 47.16 10.19
CA ALA A 84 20.04 45.78 9.91
C ALA A 84 18.62 45.43 10.38
N ILE A 85 17.82 44.85 9.47
CA ILE A 85 16.57 44.16 9.80
C ILE A 85 16.90 42.70 10.08
N THR A 86 16.53 42.20 11.25
CA THR A 86 16.59 40.77 11.58
C THR A 86 15.48 40.01 10.84
N PRO A 87 15.79 38.92 10.12
CA PRO A 87 14.75 38.04 9.61
C PRO A 87 14.07 37.32 10.77
N GLU A 88 12.82 37.66 11.06
CA GLU A 88 11.96 36.81 11.88
C GLU A 88 11.63 35.55 11.06
N VAL A 89 12.22 34.42 11.46
CA VAL A 89 11.86 33.12 10.93
C VAL A 89 10.48 32.78 11.47
N TYR A 90 9.45 32.87 10.63
CA TYR A 90 8.19 32.23 10.90
C TYR A 90 8.42 30.72 10.90
N GLU A 91 8.32 30.10 12.07
CA GLU A 91 8.32 28.65 12.20
C GLU A 91 7.04 28.11 11.56
N ASP A 92 7.18 27.33 10.49
CA ASP A 92 6.06 26.61 9.88
C ASP A 92 5.38 25.75 10.95
N ALA A 93 4.05 25.88 11.05
CA ALA A 93 3.27 25.33 12.15
C ALA A 93 3.61 23.86 12.41
N GLU A 94 4.05 23.59 13.64
CA GLU A 94 4.64 22.31 14.04
C GLU A 94 3.84 21.11 13.53
N THR A 95 4.51 20.22 12.80
CA THR A 95 4.01 18.84 12.69
C THR A 95 4.19 18.17 14.05
N THR A 96 3.27 18.44 14.99
CA THR A 96 3.18 17.79 16.29
C THR A 96 2.76 16.33 16.13
N ALA A 97 3.67 15.52 15.57
CA ALA A 97 3.98 14.22 16.13
C ALA A 97 4.61 14.42 17.53
N ALA A 98 3.86 15.09 18.41
CA ALA A 98 4.21 15.21 19.81
C ALA A 98 4.32 13.80 20.38
N TRP A 99 5.31 13.57 21.23
CA TRP A 99 5.41 12.33 21.97
C TRP A 99 4.17 12.22 22.86
N CYS A 100 3.19 11.42 22.47
CA CYS A 100 2.24 10.86 23.42
C CYS A 100 3.07 10.08 24.45
N PRO A 101 3.04 10.43 25.74
CA PRO A 101 3.66 9.60 26.76
C PRO A 101 3.01 8.21 26.73
N TRP A 102 3.79 7.18 27.06
CA TRP A 102 3.24 5.84 27.28
C TRP A 102 2.47 5.83 28.61
N GLU A 103 1.23 6.32 28.59
CA GLU A 103 0.31 6.28 29.74
C GLU A 103 -0.15 4.84 30.01
N GLY A 104 0.72 4.10 30.69
CA GLY A 104 0.51 2.74 31.18
C GLY A 104 1.05 2.50 32.58
N ILE A 105 1.38 3.58 33.31
CA ILE A 105 1.80 3.59 34.72
C ILE A 105 1.16 4.82 35.39
N GLU A 106 0.59 4.63 36.58
CA GLU A 106 -0.13 5.66 37.35
C GLU A 106 0.83 6.70 37.98
N ASN A 107 0.43 7.99 38.01
CA ASN A 107 0.40 8.87 39.21
C ASN A 107 -0.02 10.33 38.87
N GLU A 108 -0.64 11.00 39.85
CA GLU A 108 -1.19 12.38 39.84
C GLU A 108 -0.20 13.44 40.44
N PRO A 109 -0.53 14.76 40.54
CA PRO A 109 -1.11 15.67 39.54
C PRO A 109 -0.50 17.12 39.52
N ASP A 110 -0.87 17.89 38.49
CA ASP A 110 -1.12 19.36 38.42
C ASP A 110 0.00 20.43 38.67
N VAL A 111 -0.10 21.55 37.91
CA VAL A 111 0.10 22.98 38.28
C VAL A 111 -0.04 23.89 37.03
N HIS A 112 -0.67 25.07 37.19
CA HIS A 112 -1.19 25.91 36.08
C HIS A 112 -0.24 26.95 35.43
N ALA A 113 -0.51 27.23 34.14
CA ALA A 113 -0.30 28.49 33.38
C ALA A 113 -1.27 28.47 32.15
N ARG A 114 -1.90 29.51 31.54
CA ARG A 114 -1.88 30.99 31.57
C ARG A 114 -0.65 31.67 30.95
N GLN A 115 -0.72 32.64 30.02
CA GLN A 115 -1.79 33.35 29.26
C GLN A 115 -1.15 33.84 27.92
N GLU A 116 -1.75 34.49 26.92
CA GLU A 116 -2.95 35.36 26.77
C GLU A 116 -3.56 35.20 25.33
N GLU A 117 -4.02 36.26 24.65
CA GLU A 117 -4.52 36.28 23.24
C GLU A 117 -3.81 37.37 22.40
N SER A 118 -3.81 37.26 21.06
CA SER A 118 -3.60 38.39 20.12
C SER A 118 -4.25 38.13 18.73
N ASP A 119 -4.42 39.19 17.91
CA ASP A 119 -5.46 39.28 16.86
C ASP A 119 -4.95 39.82 15.49
N GLY A 120 -5.63 39.42 14.41
CA GLY A 120 -5.54 40.00 13.04
C GLY A 120 -4.23 39.73 12.27
N THR A 121 -4.22 39.33 10.99
CA THR A 121 -5.13 39.68 9.87
C THR A 121 -4.90 38.76 8.65
N ASN A 122 -5.72 38.88 7.60
CA ASN A 122 -5.60 38.10 6.36
C ASN A 122 -4.41 38.52 5.48
N ASP A 123 -3.85 37.56 4.71
CA ASP A 123 -3.84 37.75 3.26
C ASP A 123 -4.07 36.43 2.47
N ARG A 124 -4.34 36.53 1.17
CA ARG A 124 -4.90 35.47 0.32
C ARG A 124 -3.87 34.86 -0.65
N LEU A 125 -3.93 33.54 -0.85
CA LEU A 125 -3.32 32.87 -2.00
C LEU A 125 -4.26 31.79 -2.58
N ASP A 126 -4.49 31.84 -3.90
CA ASP A 126 -5.35 30.90 -4.63
C ASP A 126 -4.61 29.64 -5.07
N PHE A 127 -5.24 28.47 -4.89
CA PHE A 127 -4.79 27.20 -5.45
C PHE A 127 -5.78 26.69 -6.52
N SER A 128 -5.40 26.86 -7.79
CA SER A 128 -6.13 26.29 -8.92
C SER A 128 -5.75 24.83 -9.15
N SER A 129 -6.64 23.91 -8.82
CA SER A 129 -6.45 22.46 -9.04
C SER A 129 -6.95 22.02 -10.42
N ASP A 130 -6.10 22.07 -11.44
CA ASP A 130 -6.40 21.45 -12.75
C ASP A 130 -5.18 20.75 -13.36
N SER A 131 -5.21 19.41 -13.36
CA SER A 131 -4.16 18.57 -13.94
C SER A 131 -4.77 17.36 -14.66
N ARG A 132 -5.28 17.62 -15.87
CA ARG A 132 -5.79 16.60 -16.78
C ARG A 132 -4.65 15.67 -17.21
N SER A 133 -4.83 14.36 -17.03
CA SER A 133 -3.85 13.35 -17.42
C SER A 133 -3.95 13.02 -18.91
N GLU A 134 -3.10 13.63 -19.75
CA GLU A 134 -2.91 13.22 -21.14
C GLU A 134 -1.61 12.41 -21.28
N SER A 135 -1.75 11.11 -21.56
CA SER A 135 -0.62 10.18 -21.72
C SER A 135 -0.12 10.17 -23.16
N ILE A 136 1.05 10.75 -23.41
CA ILE A 136 1.77 10.61 -24.69
C ILE A 136 3.20 10.12 -24.40
N ARG A 137 3.44 8.82 -24.56
CA ARG A 137 4.80 8.29 -24.77
C ARG A 137 5.19 8.59 -26.22
N SER A 138 6.22 9.42 -26.39
CA SER A 138 6.96 9.59 -27.64
C SER A 138 8.41 9.82 -27.25
N GLY A 139 9.30 8.87 -27.52
CA GLY A 139 10.72 9.01 -27.20
C GLY A 139 11.47 9.82 -28.26
N TYR A 140 12.66 10.29 -27.90
CA TYR A 140 13.81 10.43 -28.81
C TYR A 140 15.10 10.38 -27.98
N ALA A 141 16.25 10.21 -28.64
CA ALA A 141 17.53 9.95 -28.01
C ALA A 141 18.35 11.23 -27.70
N SER A 142 19.31 11.06 -26.78
CA SER A 142 20.62 11.75 -26.68
C SER A 142 20.82 13.07 -27.45
N GLU A 143 21.05 14.17 -26.74
CA GLU A 143 22.39 14.80 -26.67
C GLU A 143 22.52 15.89 -25.57
N SER A 144 23.77 16.09 -25.12
CA SER A 144 24.39 17.20 -24.37
C SER A 144 23.64 18.05 -23.31
N GLU A 145 24.22 18.01 -22.10
CA GLU A 145 24.70 19.16 -21.29
C GLU A 145 23.84 20.43 -21.17
N LEU A 146 23.23 20.64 -19.98
CA LEU A 146 23.40 21.83 -19.12
C LEU A 146 22.44 21.78 -17.91
N SER A 147 22.90 21.22 -16.79
CA SER A 147 22.16 21.23 -15.52
C SER A 147 23.08 21.15 -14.29
N ASP A 148 24.15 21.94 -14.27
CA ASP A 148 24.78 22.31 -13.00
C ASP A 148 23.84 23.22 -12.19
N TYR A 149 24.00 23.22 -10.86
CA TYR A 149 23.13 23.87 -9.88
C TYR A 149 21.74 23.23 -9.72
N ASP A 150 21.73 22.01 -9.16
CA ASP A 150 20.77 21.72 -8.09
C ASP A 150 21.55 21.35 -6.80
N SER A 151 21.03 21.73 -5.64
CA SER A 151 21.72 21.61 -4.34
C SER A 151 20.84 20.87 -3.33
N ASN A 152 21.48 20.22 -2.35
CA ASN A 152 20.89 19.43 -1.25
C ASN A 152 20.71 17.90 -1.48
N ASN A 153 21.35 17.27 -2.47
CA ASN A 153 21.24 15.81 -2.67
C ASN A 153 22.31 14.96 -1.93
N GLU A 154 23.11 15.53 -1.02
CA GLU A 154 24.18 14.88 -0.23
C GLU A 154 23.68 13.85 0.84
N ALA A 155 22.50 13.27 0.65
CA ALA A 155 21.94 12.22 1.51
C ALA A 155 22.13 10.81 0.93
N ASP A 156 22.24 10.70 -0.39
CA ASP A 156 22.07 9.46 -1.16
C ASP A 156 23.34 9.03 -1.94
N ASP A 157 24.52 9.39 -1.43
CA ASP A 157 25.82 8.84 -1.87
C ASP A 157 25.97 7.36 -1.43
N GLU A 158 25.09 6.48 -1.89
CA GLU A 158 25.27 5.02 -1.81
C GLU A 158 25.97 4.52 -3.07
N GLU A 159 27.30 4.62 -3.06
CA GLU A 159 28.17 3.80 -3.90
C GLU A 159 27.93 2.33 -3.55
N TRP A 160 27.12 1.65 -4.35
CA TRP A 160 26.87 0.21 -4.21
C TRP A 160 28.11 -0.55 -4.66
N ASP A 161 28.94 -0.97 -3.69
CA ASP A 161 30.13 -1.82 -3.85
C ASP A 161 29.85 -3.04 -4.78
N LEU A 162 30.05 -2.85 -6.08
CA LEU A 162 30.17 -3.95 -7.03
C LEU A 162 31.51 -4.65 -6.77
N PRO A 163 31.56 -5.99 -6.66
CA PRO A 163 32.73 -6.68 -6.17
C PRO A 163 33.88 -6.67 -7.20
N ASN A 164 34.83 -5.74 -7.09
CA ASN A 164 36.18 -5.93 -7.64
C ASN A 164 37.28 -5.04 -7.06
N HIS A 165 38.40 -5.70 -6.75
CA HIS A 165 39.76 -5.19 -6.51
C HIS A 165 40.04 -4.20 -5.35
N PRO A 166 41.04 -4.48 -4.48
CA PRO A 166 41.40 -3.59 -3.38
C PRO A 166 42.42 -2.50 -3.77
N SER A 167 42.14 -1.25 -3.42
CA SER A 167 43.17 -0.21 -3.31
C SER A 167 42.78 0.89 -2.32
N PHE A 168 43.73 1.33 -1.49
CA PHE A 168 43.67 2.51 -0.60
C PHE A 168 42.55 2.55 0.46
N ALA A 169 42.71 1.71 1.48
CA ALA A 169 42.28 2.08 2.83
C ALA A 169 43.45 2.77 3.57
N GLU A 170 43.19 3.86 4.29
CA GLU A 170 44.14 4.38 5.28
C GLU A 170 44.12 3.52 6.56
N PRO A 171 45.27 3.31 7.23
CA PRO A 171 45.35 2.49 8.44
C PRO A 171 44.92 3.28 9.69
N ASP A 172 44.08 2.69 10.54
CA ASP A 172 43.75 3.18 11.88
C ASP A 172 44.31 2.22 12.95
N GLU A 173 44.90 2.76 14.01
CA GLU A 173 45.73 2.03 14.98
C GLU A 173 44.89 1.43 16.12
N SER A 174 44.44 0.17 15.96
CA SER A 174 43.97 -0.62 17.13
C SER A 174 43.90 -2.14 16.96
N TYR A 175 43.96 -2.70 15.74
CA TYR A 175 43.77 -4.14 15.52
C TYR A 175 45.08 -4.94 15.40
N ALA A 176 45.66 -5.31 16.55
CA ALA A 176 46.68 -6.36 16.62
C ALA A 176 46.02 -7.74 16.53
N ALA A 177 45.94 -8.32 15.33
CA ALA A 177 45.37 -9.65 15.07
C ALA A 177 46.44 -10.66 14.61
N ASN A 178 46.55 -11.79 15.32
CA ASN A 178 47.32 -12.95 14.87
C ASN A 178 46.48 -13.79 13.87
N PRO A 179 47.01 -14.18 12.69
CA PRO A 179 46.21 -14.86 11.67
C PRO A 179 46.39 -16.39 11.66
N THR A 180 45.45 -17.13 12.25
CA THR A 180 45.22 -18.58 11.97
C THR A 180 43.79 -19.01 12.29
N GLY A 181 43.19 -19.85 11.43
CA GLY A 181 41.97 -20.62 11.74
C GLY A 181 40.74 -20.25 10.92
N VAL A 182 39.92 -21.26 10.59
CA VAL A 182 38.67 -21.15 9.81
C VAL A 182 37.47 -21.45 10.72
N SER A 183 36.35 -20.76 10.49
CA SER A 183 34.98 -21.06 10.99
C SER A 183 34.84 -21.43 12.47
N ASN A 184 34.68 -20.42 13.35
CA ASN A 184 33.92 -20.50 14.61
C ASN A 184 33.78 -19.14 15.32
N ASP A 185 34.66 -18.18 15.04
CA ASP A 185 34.79 -16.97 15.86
C ASP A 185 33.59 -16.00 15.84
N GLU A 186 32.80 -15.94 14.76
CA GLU A 186 31.59 -15.10 14.76
C GLU A 186 30.59 -15.52 15.83
N GLU A 187 30.28 -16.81 15.93
CA GLU A 187 29.32 -17.28 16.93
C GLU A 187 29.90 -17.18 18.34
N ALA A 188 31.21 -17.44 18.49
CA ALA A 188 31.92 -17.21 19.74
C ALA A 188 31.98 -15.71 20.10
N ALA A 189 31.98 -14.78 19.14
CA ALA A 189 31.91 -13.34 19.38
C ALA A 189 30.49 -12.90 19.77
N ARG A 190 29.45 -13.38 19.07
CA ARG A 190 28.03 -13.18 19.43
C ARG A 190 27.77 -13.63 20.88
N ARG A 191 28.22 -14.84 21.25
CA ARG A 191 28.13 -15.40 22.61
C ARG A 191 29.01 -14.67 23.65
N ARG A 192 30.15 -14.05 23.25
CA ARG A 192 31.00 -13.24 24.14
C ARG A 192 30.35 -11.88 24.48
N TYR A 193 29.81 -11.16 23.50
CA TYR A 193 29.14 -9.87 23.75
C TYR A 193 27.86 -10.00 24.58
N ALA A 194 27.09 -11.08 24.41
CA ALA A 194 25.88 -11.32 25.20
C ALA A 194 26.13 -11.65 26.69
N ARG A 195 27.36 -11.97 27.09
CA ARG A 195 27.73 -12.36 28.47
C ARG A 195 28.38 -11.24 29.29
N GLY A 196 28.53 -10.04 28.72
CA GLY A 196 29.36 -8.96 29.29
C GLY A 196 28.59 -7.75 29.81
N ASN A 197 27.58 -7.95 30.67
CA ASN A 197 26.94 -6.94 31.56
C ASN A 197 26.66 -5.53 30.98
N ASN A 198 26.40 -5.42 29.68
CA ASN A 198 26.16 -4.17 28.98
C ASN A 198 24.64 -3.86 28.90
N PRO A 199 24.12 -2.87 29.65
CA PRO A 199 22.69 -2.56 29.66
C PRO A 199 22.19 -1.91 28.35
N TRP A 200 23.09 -1.60 27.40
CA TRP A 200 22.75 -1.00 26.11
C TRP A 200 22.76 -2.01 24.95
N TRP A 201 23.00 -3.31 25.20
CA TRP A 201 22.92 -4.35 24.17
C TRP A 201 21.55 -4.29 23.46
N PRO A 202 21.47 -4.33 22.11
CA PRO A 202 22.51 -4.74 21.16
C PRO A 202 23.55 -3.66 20.79
N TYR A 203 23.42 -2.42 21.26
CA TYR A 203 24.37 -1.33 21.03
C TYR A 203 25.63 -1.47 21.90
N LYS A 204 26.74 -0.87 21.47
CA LYS A 204 28.02 -0.88 22.21
C LYS A 204 27.99 -0.05 23.50
N SER A 205 27.22 1.05 23.51
CA SER A 205 26.98 1.91 24.68
C SER A 205 25.77 2.82 24.44
N LYS A 206 25.42 3.66 25.43
CA LYS A 206 24.34 4.66 25.34
C LYS A 206 24.54 5.63 24.17
N GLU A 207 25.77 6.04 23.92
CA GLU A 207 26.15 7.01 22.88
C GLU A 207 25.86 6.45 21.48
N TYR A 208 26.02 5.13 21.29
CA TYR A 208 25.67 4.45 20.05
C TYR A 208 24.16 4.35 19.81
N LEU A 209 23.36 4.14 20.87
CA LEU A 209 21.90 4.20 20.79
C LEU A 209 21.44 5.63 20.44
N VAL A 210 21.90 6.63 21.20
CA VAL A 210 21.57 8.05 20.98
C VAL A 210 21.96 8.51 19.57
N ALA A 211 23.17 8.18 19.11
CA ALA A 211 23.60 8.47 17.75
C ALA A 211 22.77 7.75 16.67
N SER A 212 22.34 6.51 16.92
CA SER A 212 21.50 5.76 15.98
C SER A 212 20.11 6.38 15.82
N LEU A 213 19.54 6.88 16.92
CA LEU A 213 18.28 7.64 16.92
C LEU A 213 18.45 9.00 16.24
N LEU A 214 19.50 9.75 16.58
CA LEU A 214 19.78 11.08 16.02
C LEU A 214 20.03 11.05 14.50
N ILE A 215 20.76 10.06 13.98
CA ILE A 215 20.99 9.91 12.53
C ILE A 215 19.68 9.60 11.79
N GLY A 216 18.75 8.91 12.45
CA GLY A 216 17.36 8.88 12.00
C GLY A 216 16.61 7.59 12.33
N TYR A 217 15.31 7.75 12.51
CA TYR A 217 14.30 6.71 12.68
C TYR A 217 13.01 7.13 11.96
N THR A 218 12.33 6.14 11.35
CA THR A 218 11.03 6.20 10.64
C THR A 218 10.81 7.35 9.65
N HIS A 219 10.73 8.61 10.09
CA HIS A 219 10.40 9.79 9.30
C HIS A 219 11.37 10.97 9.45
N HIS A 220 12.30 10.91 10.41
CA HIS A 220 13.33 11.93 10.58
C HIS A 220 14.69 11.35 10.19
N MET A 221 15.29 11.89 9.13
CA MET A 221 16.69 11.67 8.77
C MET A 221 17.43 13.01 8.82
N VAL A 222 18.65 13.00 9.34
CA VAL A 222 19.52 14.19 9.35
C VAL A 222 20.66 14.04 8.34
N SER A 223 21.09 15.13 7.72
CA SER A 223 22.26 15.09 6.84
C SER A 223 23.54 14.77 7.62
N ARG A 224 24.53 14.22 6.93
CA ARG A 224 25.87 13.95 7.49
C ARG A 224 26.50 15.20 8.12
N ALA A 225 26.29 16.37 7.51
CA ALA A 225 26.74 17.66 8.01
C ALA A 225 25.99 18.09 9.29
N PHE A 226 24.67 17.99 9.33
CA PHE A 226 23.89 18.35 10.52
C PHE A 226 24.18 17.40 11.69
N TYR A 227 24.33 16.10 11.44
CA TYR A 227 24.80 15.16 12.45
C TYR A 227 26.21 15.51 12.97
N ALA A 228 27.14 15.91 12.10
CA ALA A 228 28.46 16.36 12.52
C ALA A 228 28.41 17.63 13.41
N HIS A 229 27.48 18.55 13.14
CA HIS A 229 27.21 19.70 14.00
C HIS A 229 26.67 19.27 15.37
N ILE A 230 25.68 18.36 15.42
CA ILE A 230 25.16 17.80 16.68
C ILE A 230 26.27 17.11 17.48
N ARG A 231 27.16 16.32 16.84
CA ARG A 231 28.33 15.73 17.52
C ARG A 231 29.24 16.79 18.15
N LEU A 232 29.41 17.95 17.51
CA LEU A 232 30.18 19.05 18.06
C LEU A 232 29.49 19.68 19.28
N MET A 233 28.16 19.86 19.24
CA MET A 233 27.38 20.36 20.37
C MET A 233 27.51 19.43 21.59
N PHE A 234 27.38 18.11 21.41
CA PHE A 234 27.50 17.12 22.49
C PHE A 234 28.90 17.07 23.13
N LYS A 235 29.97 17.42 22.38
CA LYS A 235 31.33 17.51 22.94
C LYS A 235 31.48 18.58 24.03
N PHE A 236 30.75 19.70 23.95
CA PHE A 236 30.77 20.72 25.02
C PHE A 236 30.24 20.20 26.36
N TYR A 237 29.40 19.15 26.32
CA TYR A 237 28.89 18.44 27.50
C TYR A 237 29.72 17.18 27.85
N ASN A 238 30.92 17.05 27.28
CA ASN A 238 31.82 15.88 27.40
C ASN A 238 31.25 14.55 26.84
N ILE A 239 30.18 14.58 26.04
CA ILE A 239 29.59 13.37 25.44
C ILE A 239 30.20 13.15 24.04
N THR A 240 30.90 12.03 23.86
CA THR A 240 31.51 11.67 22.57
C THR A 240 30.60 10.71 21.81
N LEU A 241 29.73 11.26 20.95
CA LEU A 241 28.93 10.46 20.02
C LEU A 241 29.82 9.86 18.90
N PRO A 242 29.60 8.61 18.47
CA PRO A 242 30.30 7.99 17.33
C PRO A 242 30.10 8.76 16.02
N ASP A 243 31.00 8.59 15.06
CA ASP A 243 30.89 9.22 13.74
C ASP A 243 29.85 8.54 12.83
N TRP A 244 29.55 9.19 11.70
CA TRP A 244 28.53 8.75 10.75
C TRP A 244 28.79 7.36 10.16
N THR A 245 30.02 7.04 9.76
CA THR A 245 30.33 5.75 9.13
C THR A 245 30.36 4.65 10.18
N THR A 246 30.81 4.95 11.39
CA THR A 246 30.69 4.06 12.55
C THR A 246 29.23 3.75 12.89
N VAL A 247 28.31 4.73 12.89
CA VAL A 247 26.88 4.44 13.13
C VAL A 247 26.25 3.68 11.97
N ARG A 248 26.58 3.99 10.70
CA ARG A 248 26.14 3.19 9.54
C ARG A 248 26.65 1.74 9.64
N ARG A 249 27.90 1.51 10.09
CA ARG A 249 28.47 0.18 10.38
C ARG A 249 27.72 -0.54 11.51
N GLU A 250 27.34 0.16 12.58
CA GLU A 250 26.53 -0.44 13.67
C GLU A 250 25.08 -0.73 13.26
N LYS A 251 24.45 0.13 12.44
CA LYS A 251 23.14 -0.17 11.82
C LYS A 251 23.24 -1.39 10.88
N LYS A 252 24.34 -1.55 10.13
CA LYS A 252 24.62 -2.78 9.35
C LYS A 252 24.77 -4.00 10.27
N ARG A 253 25.60 -3.92 11.33
CA ARG A 253 25.77 -5.00 12.32
C ARG A 253 24.44 -5.38 13.00
N THR A 254 23.57 -4.42 13.28
CA THR A 254 22.27 -4.67 13.90
C THR A 254 21.31 -5.36 12.94
N ARG A 255 21.29 -4.99 11.64
CA ARG A 255 20.56 -5.76 10.61
C ARG A 255 21.06 -7.20 10.52
N SER A 256 22.36 -7.43 10.43
CA SER A 256 22.93 -8.79 10.36
C SER A 256 22.77 -9.60 11.65
N LEU A 257 22.60 -8.95 12.82
CA LEU A 257 22.23 -9.61 14.08
C LEU A 257 20.76 -10.07 14.09
N LEU A 258 19.89 -9.32 13.42
CA LEU A 258 18.46 -9.62 13.25
C LEU A 258 18.17 -10.43 11.99
N ASP A 259 19.21 -10.89 11.26
CA ASP A 259 19.14 -11.55 9.95
C ASP A 259 18.30 -10.78 8.91
N PHE A 260 18.30 -9.44 9.01
CA PHE A 260 17.34 -8.55 8.36
C PHE A 260 17.96 -7.75 7.20
N ASP A 261 18.43 -8.48 6.19
CA ASP A 261 19.03 -7.92 4.98
C ASP A 261 18.01 -7.67 3.87
N VAL A 262 18.35 -6.76 2.95
CA VAL A 262 17.55 -6.44 1.76
C VAL A 262 17.83 -7.49 0.69
N LEU A 263 16.77 -8.16 0.24
CA LEU A 263 16.83 -9.18 -0.80
C LEU A 263 16.70 -8.53 -2.20
N PRO A 264 17.68 -8.71 -3.10
CA PRO A 264 17.53 -8.32 -4.50
C PRO A 264 16.76 -9.38 -5.29
N SER A 265 16.02 -8.94 -6.29
CA SER A 265 15.37 -9.77 -7.31
C SER A 265 15.39 -9.05 -8.66
N VAL A 266 15.05 -9.75 -9.74
CA VAL A 266 14.97 -9.19 -11.09
C VAL A 266 13.60 -9.53 -11.67
N SER A 267 12.89 -8.54 -12.21
CA SER A 267 11.55 -8.74 -12.76
C SER A 267 11.57 -9.48 -14.10
N ILE A 268 10.39 -9.88 -14.59
CA ILE A 268 10.27 -10.48 -15.93
C ILE A 268 10.84 -9.58 -17.04
N PHE A 269 10.78 -8.25 -16.90
CA PHE A 269 11.32 -7.27 -17.84
C PHE A 269 12.82 -6.97 -17.66
N GLY A 270 13.47 -7.57 -16.67
CA GLY A 270 14.87 -7.31 -16.34
C GLY A 270 15.09 -6.18 -15.33
N THR A 271 14.03 -5.58 -14.79
CA THR A 271 14.10 -4.49 -13.81
C THR A 271 14.66 -5.01 -12.48
N PRO A 272 15.74 -4.43 -11.92
CA PRO A 272 16.17 -4.72 -10.55
C PRO A 272 15.09 -4.30 -9.54
N THR A 273 14.79 -5.18 -8.59
CA THR A 273 13.83 -4.94 -7.50
C THR A 273 14.45 -5.33 -6.17
N TYR A 274 14.08 -4.63 -5.09
CA TYR A 274 14.68 -4.80 -3.77
C TYR A 274 13.60 -4.84 -2.70
N ARG A 275 13.68 -5.80 -1.78
CA ARG A 275 12.63 -6.03 -0.77
C ARG A 275 13.16 -6.50 0.56
N LEU A 276 12.32 -6.42 1.58
CA LEU A 276 12.46 -7.17 2.82
C LEU A 276 11.79 -8.55 2.67
N SER A 277 12.18 -9.49 3.55
CA SER A 277 11.60 -10.83 3.60
C SER A 277 10.36 -10.83 4.49
N LEU A 278 9.18 -11.07 3.92
CA LEU A 278 7.93 -11.13 4.68
C LEU A 278 7.97 -12.19 5.80
N PRO A 279 8.45 -13.44 5.58
CA PRO A 279 8.61 -14.43 6.64
C PRO A 279 9.44 -13.93 7.82
N LYS A 280 10.52 -13.18 7.56
CA LYS A 280 11.39 -12.64 8.62
C LYS A 280 10.73 -11.50 9.40
N VAL A 281 9.94 -10.64 8.75
CA VAL A 281 9.13 -9.64 9.47
C VAL A 281 8.11 -10.33 10.39
N LEU A 282 7.39 -11.33 9.87
CA LEU A 282 6.42 -12.10 10.66
C LEU A 282 7.08 -12.82 11.84
N ALA A 283 8.28 -13.39 11.63
CA ALA A 283 9.07 -14.02 12.69
C ALA A 283 9.51 -13.03 13.79
N GLN A 284 9.84 -11.79 13.42
CA GLN A 284 10.17 -10.75 14.39
C GLN A 284 8.95 -10.30 15.21
N GLU A 285 7.77 -10.17 14.61
CA GLU A 285 6.56 -9.79 15.37
C GLU A 285 6.01 -10.91 16.27
N VAL A 286 6.22 -12.18 15.94
CA VAL A 286 5.91 -13.30 16.85
C VAL A 286 6.91 -13.42 18.00
N ALA A 287 8.15 -13.00 17.79
CA ALA A 287 9.15 -12.84 18.84
C ALA A 287 8.97 -11.55 19.67
N ASN A 288 8.17 -10.58 19.20
CA ASN A 288 8.03 -9.26 19.80
C ASN A 288 7.15 -9.30 21.07
N PRO A 289 7.70 -9.06 22.28
CA PRO A 289 6.96 -9.17 23.54
C PRO A 289 5.89 -8.09 23.72
N HIS A 290 5.84 -7.07 22.87
CA HIS A 290 4.78 -6.04 22.90
C HIS A 290 3.63 -6.34 21.94
N VAL A 291 3.88 -7.04 20.82
CA VAL A 291 2.89 -7.30 19.76
C VAL A 291 2.35 -8.72 19.80
N SER A 292 3.22 -9.73 19.96
CA SER A 292 2.83 -11.15 20.02
C SER A 292 1.69 -11.45 21.03
N PRO A 293 1.66 -10.89 22.25
CA PRO A 293 0.56 -11.11 23.21
C PRO A 293 -0.81 -10.51 22.81
N VAL A 294 -0.88 -9.68 21.76
CA VAL A 294 -2.11 -9.04 21.28
C VAL A 294 -2.51 -9.46 19.86
N ILE A 295 -1.82 -10.43 19.26
CA ILE A 295 -2.19 -11.07 18.00
C ILE A 295 -3.25 -12.17 18.25
N ASP A 296 -4.41 -12.05 17.60
CA ASP A 296 -5.30 -13.20 17.40
C ASP A 296 -4.69 -14.13 16.33
N TYR A 297 -4.37 -15.37 16.70
CA TYR A 297 -3.88 -16.40 15.77
C TYR A 297 -5.00 -17.30 15.21
N TYR A 298 -6.25 -17.00 15.52
CA TYR A 298 -7.43 -17.79 15.17
C TYR A 298 -8.64 -16.86 14.92
N PRO A 299 -9.58 -17.24 14.03
CA PRO A 299 -10.80 -16.47 13.84
C PRO A 299 -11.71 -16.56 15.08
N GLN A 300 -12.58 -15.56 15.25
CA GLN A 300 -13.52 -15.44 16.38
C GLN A 300 -14.98 -15.39 15.90
N GLU A 301 -15.83 -16.27 16.41
CA GLU A 301 -17.27 -16.27 16.14
C GLU A 301 -17.96 -15.15 16.93
N ALA A 302 -18.14 -13.99 16.27
CA ALA A 302 -18.82 -12.83 16.83
C ALA A 302 -20.35 -12.82 16.61
N ASN A 303 -20.92 -13.83 15.93
CA ASN A 303 -22.35 -13.90 15.59
C ASN A 303 -22.91 -12.64 14.89
N GLY A 304 -22.05 -11.88 14.18
CA GLY A 304 -22.40 -10.61 13.55
C GLY A 304 -22.58 -9.42 14.52
N GLN A 305 -22.37 -9.62 15.82
CA GLN A 305 -22.49 -8.59 16.85
C GLN A 305 -21.12 -8.03 17.23
N HIS A 306 -21.03 -6.72 17.53
CA HIS A 306 -19.82 -6.06 18.02
C HIS A 306 -18.54 -6.42 17.23
N VAL A 307 -18.63 -6.46 15.90
CA VAL A 307 -17.50 -6.71 15.00
C VAL A 307 -16.64 -5.45 14.93
N TYR A 308 -15.44 -5.51 15.49
CA TYR A 308 -14.48 -4.39 15.53
C TYR A 308 -13.07 -4.76 15.06
N LYS A 309 -12.73 -6.05 14.91
CA LYS A 309 -11.39 -6.51 14.48
C LYS A 309 -11.48 -7.62 13.42
N LEU A 310 -10.44 -7.76 12.60
CA LEU A 310 -10.48 -8.62 11.39
C LEU A 310 -10.48 -10.13 11.70
N SER A 311 -10.05 -10.55 12.88
CA SER A 311 -10.26 -11.91 13.39
C SER A 311 -11.74 -12.29 13.56
N GLN A 312 -12.63 -11.30 13.72
CA GLN A 312 -14.09 -11.50 13.73
C GLN A 312 -14.71 -11.48 12.31
N SER A 313 -13.90 -11.43 11.24
CA SER A 313 -14.41 -11.36 9.87
C SER A 313 -14.94 -12.69 9.36
N VAL A 314 -16.03 -12.64 8.59
CA VAL A 314 -16.60 -13.80 7.90
C VAL A 314 -15.57 -14.46 6.97
N LYS A 315 -14.63 -13.70 6.39
CA LYS A 315 -13.57 -14.30 5.58
C LYS A 315 -12.73 -15.27 6.39
N TRP A 316 -12.09 -14.80 7.47
CA TRP A 316 -11.18 -15.64 8.27
C TRP A 316 -11.94 -16.82 8.92
N LEU A 317 -13.18 -16.59 9.38
CA LEU A 317 -13.98 -17.63 10.02
C LEU A 317 -14.50 -18.71 9.04
N ALA A 318 -14.87 -18.34 7.81
CA ALA A 318 -15.68 -19.20 6.93
C ALA A 318 -15.26 -19.25 5.46
N ASP A 319 -14.89 -18.12 4.82
CA ASP A 319 -14.62 -18.10 3.36
C ASP A 319 -13.19 -18.55 2.98
N LEU A 320 -12.27 -18.75 3.93
CA LEU A 320 -10.92 -19.23 3.60
C LEU A 320 -10.96 -20.65 3.00
N ASP A 321 -10.21 -20.82 1.90
CA ASP A 321 -9.90 -22.13 1.31
C ASP A 321 -9.33 -23.09 2.36
N PRO A 322 -9.64 -24.40 2.30
CA PRO A 322 -9.12 -25.43 3.21
C PRO A 322 -7.63 -25.30 3.56
N ALA A 323 -6.77 -25.09 2.57
CA ALA A 323 -5.32 -24.98 2.74
C ALA A 323 -4.85 -23.67 3.39
N CYS A 324 -5.71 -22.64 3.44
CA CYS A 324 -5.39 -21.32 3.98
C CYS A 324 -5.98 -21.07 5.38
N ARG A 325 -6.69 -22.03 5.98
CA ARG A 325 -7.22 -21.96 7.35
C ARG A 325 -6.11 -22.14 8.39
N ALA A 326 -6.39 -21.83 9.66
CA ALA A 326 -5.50 -22.17 10.76
C ALA A 326 -5.39 -23.70 10.88
N PRO A 327 -4.23 -24.33 10.58
CA PRO A 327 -4.18 -25.75 10.24
C PRO A 327 -4.20 -26.68 11.46
N MET A 328 -3.86 -26.16 12.65
CA MET A 328 -3.88 -26.91 13.91
C MET A 328 -4.18 -26.04 15.13
N TYR A 329 -4.49 -26.67 16.25
CA TYR A 329 -4.49 -26.06 17.59
C TYR A 329 -3.89 -27.01 18.62
N ARG A 330 -2.99 -26.51 19.48
CA ARG A 330 -2.36 -27.25 20.57
C ARG A 330 -3.21 -27.16 21.83
N SER A 331 -3.58 -28.29 22.42
CA SER A 331 -4.33 -28.36 23.68
C SER A 331 -3.92 -29.58 24.49
N SER A 332 -3.72 -29.42 25.80
CA SER A 332 -3.37 -30.51 26.73
C SER A 332 -2.19 -31.39 26.27
N GLY A 333 -1.18 -30.78 25.63
CA GLY A 333 0.00 -31.48 25.09
C GLY A 333 -0.20 -32.17 23.73
N HIS A 334 -1.42 -32.14 23.18
CA HIS A 334 -1.76 -32.76 21.90
C HIS A 334 -1.93 -31.69 20.80
N ASP A 335 -1.52 -32.03 19.57
CA ASP A 335 -1.62 -31.17 18.40
C ASP A 335 -2.77 -31.65 17.50
N TRP A 336 -3.88 -30.91 17.53
CA TRP A 336 -5.10 -31.26 16.79
C TRP A 336 -5.08 -30.58 15.42
N TYR A 337 -5.04 -31.35 14.33
CA TYR A 337 -5.01 -30.82 12.97
C TYR A 337 -6.40 -30.83 12.32
N LEU A 338 -6.60 -29.93 11.35
CA LEU A 338 -7.72 -30.04 10.44
C LEU A 338 -7.56 -31.29 9.55
N TYR A 339 -8.68 -31.87 9.11
CA TYR A 339 -8.72 -33.03 8.19
C TYR A 339 -8.06 -34.33 8.71
N GLU A 340 -7.94 -34.49 10.03
CA GLU A 340 -7.65 -35.77 10.70
C GLU A 340 -8.89 -36.28 11.46
N PRO A 341 -9.05 -37.60 11.68
CA PRO A 341 -10.06 -38.09 12.61
C PRO A 341 -9.64 -37.80 14.06
N VAL A 342 -10.61 -37.41 14.88
CA VAL A 342 -10.46 -37.21 16.32
C VAL A 342 -11.61 -37.93 17.02
N GLN A 343 -11.30 -38.75 18.04
CA GLN A 343 -12.31 -39.32 18.93
C GLN A 343 -12.59 -38.36 20.07
N LEU A 344 -13.87 -38.14 20.34
CA LEU A 344 -14.36 -37.37 21.46
C LEU A 344 -14.50 -38.26 22.70
N LYS A 345 -14.53 -37.66 23.89
CA LYS A 345 -14.73 -38.35 25.20
C LYS A 345 -16.04 -39.14 25.37
N ASN A 346 -16.89 -39.16 24.34
CA ASN A 346 -18.12 -39.96 24.27
C ASN A 346 -18.05 -41.02 23.16
N ASP A 347 -16.83 -41.40 22.75
CA ASP A 347 -16.49 -42.38 21.72
C ASP A 347 -16.96 -42.06 20.29
N GLU A 348 -17.51 -40.87 20.06
CA GLU A 348 -17.83 -40.40 18.70
C GLU A 348 -16.58 -39.90 18.00
N VAL A 349 -16.28 -40.42 16.80
CA VAL A 349 -15.21 -39.92 15.93
C VAL A 349 -15.76 -38.83 15.00
N VAL A 350 -15.02 -37.73 14.88
CA VAL A 350 -15.34 -36.57 14.04
C VAL A 350 -14.10 -36.08 13.29
N ILE A 351 -14.28 -35.25 12.24
CA ILE A 351 -13.19 -34.65 11.47
C ILE A 351 -13.24 -33.11 11.61
N PRO A 352 -12.27 -32.45 12.26
CA PRO A 352 -12.19 -30.99 12.34
C PRO A 352 -11.99 -30.35 10.95
N LEU A 353 -12.85 -29.39 10.58
CA LEU A 353 -12.77 -28.65 9.30
C LEU A 353 -12.46 -27.15 9.47
N PHE A 354 -12.65 -26.62 10.68
CA PHE A 354 -12.33 -25.25 11.09
C PHE A 354 -11.93 -25.23 12.58
N PHE A 355 -11.01 -24.36 12.98
CA PHE A 355 -10.74 -24.01 14.39
C PHE A 355 -11.04 -22.52 14.61
N PHE A 356 -11.74 -22.19 15.69
CA PHE A 356 -12.19 -20.83 15.97
C PHE A 356 -12.46 -20.61 17.47
N GLN A 357 -12.29 -19.38 17.94
CA GLN A 357 -12.66 -19.00 19.30
C GLN A 357 -14.15 -18.58 19.36
N MET A 358 -14.85 -19.03 20.39
CA MET A 358 -16.22 -18.61 20.70
C MET A 358 -16.38 -18.48 22.21
N ALA A 359 -16.93 -17.35 22.67
CA ALA A 359 -17.10 -17.03 24.10
C ALA A 359 -15.82 -17.16 24.98
N GLY A 360 -14.63 -17.05 24.38
CA GLY A 360 -13.33 -17.21 25.05
C GLY A 360 -12.77 -18.63 25.04
N GLU A 361 -13.50 -19.62 24.53
CA GLU A 361 -13.07 -21.02 24.44
C GLU A 361 -12.78 -21.44 22.99
N MET A 362 -11.78 -22.31 22.79
CA MET A 362 -11.48 -22.87 21.47
C MET A 362 -12.49 -23.95 21.08
N HIS A 363 -13.08 -23.78 19.91
CA HIS A 363 -14.06 -24.66 19.30
C HIS A 363 -13.60 -25.12 17.92
N SER A 364 -14.21 -26.22 17.45
CA SER A 364 -14.10 -26.68 16.07
C SER A 364 -15.47 -26.91 15.46
N LYS A 365 -15.57 -26.69 14.15
CA LYS A 365 -16.66 -27.22 13.31
C LYS A 365 -16.18 -28.55 12.74
N CYS A 366 -16.80 -29.64 13.18
CA CYS A 366 -16.43 -30.99 12.75
C CYS A 366 -17.50 -31.61 11.87
N ALA A 367 -17.08 -32.31 10.81
CA ALA A 367 -17.95 -33.25 10.10
C ALA A 367 -18.02 -34.59 10.86
N VAL A 368 -19.17 -35.26 10.80
CA VAL A 368 -19.28 -36.67 11.19
C VAL A 368 -18.98 -37.52 9.95
N PRO A 369 -17.96 -38.40 9.98
CA PRO A 369 -17.64 -39.25 8.84
C PRO A 369 -18.67 -40.35 8.62
N HIS A 370 -18.78 -40.80 7.38
CA HIS A 370 -19.41 -42.06 7.01
C HIS A 370 -18.34 -43.16 6.87
N TYR A 371 -18.75 -44.38 7.18
CA TYR A 371 -17.90 -45.57 7.17
C TYR A 371 -18.42 -46.54 6.11
N GLU A 372 -17.68 -46.67 5.00
CA GLU A 372 -17.96 -47.62 3.93
C GLU A 372 -17.05 -48.86 4.06
N PRO A 373 -17.56 -50.05 4.43
CA PRO A 373 -16.76 -51.27 4.41
C PRO A 373 -16.29 -51.63 3.00
N VAL A 374 -15.01 -51.99 2.87
CA VAL A 374 -14.39 -52.34 1.58
C VAL A 374 -14.09 -53.84 1.55
N GLY A 375 -14.59 -54.52 0.51
CA GLY A 375 -14.34 -55.95 0.30
C GLY A 375 -15.03 -56.84 1.33
N ASP A 376 -14.24 -57.51 2.16
CA ASP A 376 -14.71 -58.35 3.28
C ASP A 376 -15.02 -57.55 4.56
N GLY A 377 -14.75 -56.25 4.57
CA GLY A 377 -14.93 -55.37 5.71
C GLY A 377 -13.73 -55.29 6.66
N SER A 378 -12.62 -55.97 6.35
CA SER A 378 -11.32 -55.71 7.03
C SER A 378 -10.95 -54.24 6.90
N GLN A 379 -11.09 -53.69 5.69
CA GLN A 379 -10.80 -52.30 5.35
C GLN A 379 -12.06 -51.44 5.36
N LEU A 380 -11.87 -50.17 5.69
CA LEU A 380 -12.88 -49.13 5.72
C LEU A 380 -12.48 -48.02 4.75
N ARG A 381 -13.46 -47.34 4.17
CA ARG A 381 -13.28 -46.02 3.57
C ARG A 381 -14.01 -45.01 4.45
N LEU A 382 -13.25 -44.04 4.98
CA LEU A 382 -13.78 -42.90 5.72
C LEU A 382 -14.16 -41.80 4.72
N THR A 383 -15.41 -41.36 4.72
CA THR A 383 -15.90 -40.34 3.77
C THR A 383 -16.63 -39.19 4.46
N PHE A 384 -16.55 -37.98 3.90
CA PHE A 384 -17.40 -36.85 4.29
C PHE A 384 -17.72 -35.97 3.07
N PRO A 385 -18.82 -35.19 3.06
CA PRO A 385 -19.15 -34.31 1.93
C PRO A 385 -18.12 -33.19 1.71
N ALA A 386 -17.87 -32.80 0.47
CA ALA A 386 -16.91 -31.75 0.13
C ALA A 386 -17.41 -30.33 0.42
N GLY A 387 -16.46 -29.42 0.70
CA GLY A 387 -16.69 -27.97 0.63
C GLY A 387 -17.77 -27.44 1.59
N ILE A 388 -18.04 -28.15 2.70
CA ILE A 388 -19.14 -27.82 3.63
C ILE A 388 -18.94 -26.41 4.22
N PRO A 389 -19.87 -25.46 4.03
CA PRO A 389 -19.76 -24.13 4.62
C PRO A 389 -19.78 -24.15 6.14
N PHE A 390 -19.05 -23.25 6.79
CA PHE A 390 -18.95 -23.12 8.25
C PHE A 390 -20.32 -23.11 8.98
N GLY A 391 -21.30 -22.41 8.39
CA GLY A 391 -22.66 -22.29 8.92
C GLY A 391 -23.61 -23.46 8.59
N CYS A 392 -23.14 -24.54 7.97
CA CYS A 392 -23.97 -25.67 7.60
C CYS A 392 -24.43 -26.46 8.84
N SER A 393 -25.71 -26.83 8.89
CA SER A 393 -26.31 -27.58 10.01
C SER A 393 -25.86 -29.04 10.11
N SER A 394 -25.10 -29.56 9.13
CA SER A 394 -24.44 -30.88 9.23
C SER A 394 -23.12 -30.84 10.01
N LEU A 395 -22.53 -29.65 10.23
CA LEU A 395 -21.32 -29.50 11.03
C LEU A 395 -21.64 -29.37 12.51
N ARG A 396 -21.04 -30.23 13.33
CA ARG A 396 -21.13 -30.15 14.78
C ARG A 396 -20.16 -29.08 15.29
N THR A 397 -20.66 -28.11 16.06
CA THR A 397 -19.79 -27.28 16.90
C THR A 397 -19.38 -28.11 18.11
N VAL A 398 -18.08 -28.31 18.31
CA VAL A 398 -17.51 -29.09 19.44
C VAL A 398 -16.45 -28.23 20.12
N LYS A 399 -16.38 -28.25 21.47
CA LYS A 399 -15.25 -27.65 22.19
C LYS A 399 -14.02 -28.52 22.00
N VAL A 400 -12.86 -27.93 21.75
CA VAL A 400 -11.61 -28.72 21.63
C VAL A 400 -11.19 -29.33 22.98
N SER A 401 -11.80 -28.88 24.10
CA SER A 401 -11.68 -29.57 25.38
C SER A 401 -12.28 -30.98 25.40
N GLU A 402 -13.17 -31.35 24.48
CA GLU A 402 -13.83 -32.67 24.42
C GLU A 402 -13.19 -33.66 23.45
N PHE A 403 -12.08 -33.25 22.81
CA PHE A 403 -11.21 -34.14 22.04
C PHE A 403 -10.41 -35.01 23.02
N ASP A 404 -10.21 -36.29 22.70
CA ASP A 404 -9.61 -37.28 23.61
C ASP A 404 -8.44 -38.04 22.94
N TYR A 405 -8.66 -38.67 21.78
CA TYR A 405 -7.63 -39.40 21.02
C TYR A 405 -7.45 -38.86 19.60
N ASP A 406 -6.19 -38.80 19.13
CA ASP A 406 -5.86 -38.42 17.75
C ASP A 406 -5.76 -39.62 16.78
N TYR A 407 -5.60 -39.35 15.49
CA TYR A 407 -5.56 -40.35 14.42
C TYR A 407 -4.62 -41.56 14.67
N SER A 408 -3.59 -41.40 15.51
CA SER A 408 -2.59 -42.41 15.85
C SER A 408 -2.96 -43.31 17.04
N GLU A 409 -4.04 -42.97 17.76
CA GLU A 409 -4.51 -43.66 18.97
C GLU A 409 -5.91 -44.28 18.79
N ILE A 410 -6.75 -43.71 17.91
CA ILE A 410 -8.11 -44.21 17.64
C ILE A 410 -8.06 -45.65 17.13
N THR A 411 -8.59 -46.56 17.95
CA THR A 411 -8.66 -48.00 17.68
C THR A 411 -10.11 -48.49 17.66
N ASP A 412 -10.36 -49.60 16.97
CA ASP A 412 -11.65 -50.29 17.04
C ASP A 412 -11.72 -51.31 18.19
N ALA A 413 -12.85 -52.01 18.33
CA ALA A 413 -13.07 -52.99 19.38
C ALA A 413 -12.17 -54.25 19.29
N ALA A 414 -11.39 -54.43 18.23
CA ALA A 414 -10.36 -55.46 18.11
C ALA A 414 -8.94 -54.92 18.42
N GLY A 415 -8.78 -53.61 18.60
CA GLY A 415 -7.51 -52.94 18.78
C GLY A 415 -6.80 -52.56 17.47
N GLU A 416 -7.48 -52.62 16.32
CA GLU A 416 -6.91 -52.16 15.06
C GLU A 416 -7.04 -50.64 14.92
N LEU A 417 -5.96 -49.96 14.52
CA LEU A 417 -5.95 -48.51 14.31
C LEU A 417 -6.84 -48.11 13.14
N LEU A 418 -7.68 -47.08 13.36
CA LEU A 418 -8.57 -46.52 12.34
C LEU A 418 -7.78 -46.05 11.11
N ALA A 419 -6.63 -45.40 11.30
CA ALA A 419 -5.77 -44.97 10.21
C ALA A 419 -5.31 -46.15 9.32
N THR A 420 -4.94 -47.29 9.91
CA THR A 420 -4.55 -48.50 9.17
C THR A 420 -5.73 -49.10 8.41
N ARG A 421 -6.90 -49.24 9.06
CA ARG A 421 -8.11 -49.77 8.41
C ARG A 421 -8.61 -48.87 7.28
N CYS A 422 -8.38 -47.55 7.38
CA CYS A 422 -8.70 -46.57 6.35
C CYS A 422 -7.59 -46.32 5.31
N ARG A 423 -6.52 -47.14 5.28
CA ARG A 423 -5.38 -47.01 4.36
C ARG A 423 -4.79 -45.58 4.36
N GLU A 424 -4.62 -45.01 5.55
CA GLU A 424 -3.99 -43.69 5.76
C GLU A 424 -4.66 -42.56 4.96
N SER A 425 -5.98 -42.69 4.70
CA SER A 425 -6.72 -41.81 3.78
C SER A 425 -8.14 -41.49 4.28
N ILE A 426 -8.53 -40.21 4.25
CA ILE A 426 -9.93 -39.75 4.32
C ILE A 426 -10.34 -39.23 2.93
N TYR A 427 -11.56 -39.54 2.48
CA TYR A 427 -12.07 -39.06 1.19
C TYR A 427 -13.13 -37.96 1.37
N GLU A 428 -12.93 -36.85 0.67
CA GLU A 428 -13.84 -35.72 0.61
C GLU A 428 -14.68 -35.83 -0.68
N LEU A 429 -16.00 -35.99 -0.54
CA LEU A 429 -16.92 -36.34 -1.64
C LEU A 429 -17.65 -35.11 -2.19
N GLY A 430 -17.19 -34.57 -3.33
CA GLY A 430 -17.87 -33.50 -4.06
C GLY A 430 -18.72 -34.01 -5.23
N GLU A 431 -19.64 -33.16 -5.72
CA GLU A 431 -20.57 -33.51 -6.81
C GLU A 431 -19.87 -33.86 -8.13
N LEU A 432 -18.69 -33.28 -8.37
CA LEU A 432 -17.93 -33.40 -9.63
C LEU A 432 -16.55 -34.05 -9.46
N GLN A 433 -16.03 -34.09 -8.23
CA GLN A 433 -14.68 -34.56 -7.92
C GLN A 433 -14.62 -35.09 -6.48
N THR A 434 -13.90 -36.20 -6.29
CA THR A 434 -13.49 -36.69 -4.97
C THR A 434 -12.06 -36.22 -4.69
N THR A 435 -11.86 -35.53 -3.58
CA THR A 435 -10.56 -35.19 -3.00
C THR A 435 -10.20 -36.18 -1.88
N TRP A 436 -8.96 -36.17 -1.39
CA TRP A 436 -8.58 -36.97 -0.22
C TRP A 436 -7.51 -36.27 0.63
N HIS A 437 -7.45 -36.66 1.90
CA HIS A 437 -6.49 -36.20 2.89
C HIS A 437 -5.70 -37.40 3.42
N HIS A 438 -4.39 -37.23 3.56
CA HIS A 438 -3.50 -38.26 4.11
C HIS A 438 -3.44 -38.21 5.64
N LEU A 439 -3.22 -39.38 6.26
CA LEU A 439 -3.00 -39.56 7.70
C LEU A 439 -1.60 -40.18 7.92
N PRO A 440 -0.68 -39.54 8.68
CA PRO A 440 -0.79 -38.21 9.27
C PRO A 440 -1.03 -37.09 8.25
N ASN A 441 -1.66 -36.00 8.71
CA ASN A 441 -1.73 -34.76 7.96
C ASN A 441 -0.30 -34.28 7.63
N PRO A 442 0.02 -33.90 6.37
CA PRO A 442 1.34 -33.42 5.98
C PRO A 442 1.91 -32.29 6.87
N TRP A 443 1.05 -31.49 7.52
CA TRP A 443 1.48 -30.48 8.47
C TRP A 443 2.17 -31.04 9.72
N ARG A 444 1.89 -32.27 10.18
CA ARG A 444 2.64 -32.90 11.28
C ARG A 444 4.14 -33.00 10.96
N THR A 445 4.46 -33.43 9.74
CA THR A 445 5.84 -33.56 9.25
C THR A 445 6.51 -32.19 9.06
N LYS A 446 5.77 -31.18 8.59
CA LYS A 446 6.30 -29.81 8.38
C LYS A 446 6.51 -29.05 9.69
N ALA A 447 5.58 -29.17 10.63
CA ALA A 447 5.70 -28.63 11.97
C ALA A 447 6.84 -29.29 12.75
N ASN A 448 6.96 -30.62 12.66
CA ASN A 448 7.92 -31.42 13.41
C ASN A 448 7.81 -31.16 14.94
N GLY A 449 6.58 -31.20 15.46
CA GLY A 449 6.28 -30.99 16.88
C GLY A 449 6.21 -29.53 17.35
N ARG A 450 6.22 -28.56 16.43
CA ARG A 450 6.03 -27.12 16.73
C ARG A 450 4.56 -26.70 16.62
N VAL A 451 4.12 -25.72 17.40
CA VAL A 451 2.82 -25.07 17.14
C VAL A 451 2.86 -24.34 15.79
N ILE A 452 1.83 -24.51 14.97
CA ILE A 452 1.64 -23.66 13.79
C ILE A 452 0.87 -22.39 14.18
N ARG A 453 1.46 -21.22 13.92
CA ARG A 453 0.83 -19.91 14.11
C ARG A 453 0.31 -19.37 12.78
N HIS A 454 -0.99 -19.11 12.72
CA HIS A 454 -1.68 -18.56 11.55
C HIS A 454 -1.67 -17.03 11.62
N LEU A 455 -1.10 -16.39 10.60
CA LEU A 455 -0.88 -14.94 10.52
C LEU A 455 -1.37 -14.37 9.18
N PRO A 456 -2.68 -14.15 8.99
CA PRO A 456 -3.15 -13.43 7.82
C PRO A 456 -2.69 -11.97 7.84
N ILE A 457 -2.40 -11.42 6.67
CA ILE A 457 -1.98 -10.03 6.50
C ILE A 457 -2.95 -9.24 5.62
N ASN A 458 -3.04 -7.94 5.87
CA ASN A 458 -3.65 -6.99 4.93
C ASN A 458 -2.51 -6.32 4.16
N LEU A 459 -2.41 -6.56 2.85
CA LEU A 459 -1.45 -5.86 1.99
C LEU A 459 -1.96 -4.48 1.62
N TYR A 460 -1.04 -3.53 1.41
CA TYR A 460 -1.33 -2.21 0.87
C TYR A 460 -0.29 -1.81 -0.17
N SER A 461 -0.74 -1.15 -1.24
CA SER A 461 0.14 -0.42 -2.16
C SER A 461 -0.54 0.86 -2.66
N ASP A 462 0.26 1.91 -2.85
CA ASP A 462 -0.17 3.24 -3.32
C ASP A 462 1.04 3.94 -3.98
N ASP A 463 0.79 5.07 -4.65
CA ASP A 463 1.86 5.95 -5.09
C ASP A 463 2.37 6.89 -3.99
N THR A 464 3.64 6.71 -3.64
CA THR A 464 4.37 7.61 -2.75
C THR A 464 5.20 8.58 -3.58
N SER A 465 5.76 9.60 -2.95
CA SER A 465 6.72 10.49 -3.61
C SER A 465 8.04 10.51 -2.87
N GLY A 466 9.15 10.49 -3.62
CA GLY A 466 10.48 10.74 -3.09
C GLY A 466 10.75 12.23 -2.82
N ASN A 467 9.82 13.12 -3.17
CA ASN A 467 9.95 14.58 -3.02
C ASN A 467 8.68 15.12 -2.32
N GLN A 468 8.68 16.39 -1.92
CA GLN A 468 7.49 17.08 -1.38
C GLN A 468 6.30 17.18 -2.37
N SER A 469 6.42 16.72 -3.63
CA SER A 469 5.28 16.68 -4.56
C SER A 469 5.27 15.41 -5.44
N LYS A 470 4.12 14.72 -5.47
CA LYS A 470 3.86 13.48 -6.23
C LYS A 470 4.13 13.56 -7.75
N ARG A 471 4.42 14.74 -8.31
CA ARG A 471 4.47 14.99 -9.76
C ARG A 471 5.74 14.50 -10.46
N TRP A 472 6.89 14.51 -9.79
CA TRP A 472 8.20 14.40 -10.46
C TRP A 472 9.06 13.20 -10.03
N ASN A 473 8.74 12.55 -8.90
CA ASN A 473 9.46 11.38 -8.41
C ASN A 473 8.47 10.40 -7.75
N LYS A 474 7.58 9.84 -8.58
CA LYS A 474 6.59 8.84 -8.15
C LYS A 474 7.29 7.51 -7.85
N HIS A 475 7.04 6.98 -6.67
CA HIS A 475 7.39 5.61 -6.29
C HIS A 475 6.10 4.79 -6.14
N ILE A 476 6.17 3.49 -6.41
CA ILE A 476 5.21 2.51 -5.93
C ILE A 476 5.82 1.83 -4.72
N SER A 477 5.07 1.77 -3.62
CA SER A 477 5.53 1.16 -2.36
C SER A 477 4.57 0.07 -1.90
N TYR A 478 5.08 -0.94 -1.21
CA TYR A 478 4.30 -2.00 -0.57
C TYR A 478 4.49 -2.00 0.93
N TYR A 479 3.38 -2.14 1.64
CA TYR A 479 3.30 -2.28 3.09
C TYR A 479 2.33 -3.40 3.47
N PHE A 480 2.37 -3.85 4.73
CA PHE A 480 1.35 -4.72 5.29
C PHE A 480 1.05 -4.40 6.75
N THR A 481 -0.12 -4.86 7.21
CA THR A 481 -0.51 -4.91 8.63
C THR A 481 -0.93 -6.33 8.99
N LEU A 482 -0.70 -6.76 10.24
CA LEU A 482 -1.18 -8.04 10.73
C LEU A 482 -2.69 -8.01 10.94
N SER A 483 -3.44 -8.91 10.30
CA SER A 483 -4.91 -8.97 10.44
C SER A 483 -5.36 -9.43 11.82
N GLY A 484 -4.50 -10.15 12.56
CA GLY A 484 -4.75 -10.59 13.94
C GLY A 484 -4.71 -9.47 14.98
N LEU A 485 -4.25 -8.27 14.62
CA LEU A 485 -4.25 -7.12 15.54
C LEU A 485 -5.59 -6.36 15.52
N PRO A 486 -6.11 -5.92 16.66
CA PRO A 486 -7.30 -5.05 16.70
C PRO A 486 -6.94 -3.59 16.32
N PRO A 487 -7.91 -2.76 15.86
CA PRO A 487 -7.64 -1.45 15.26
C PRO A 487 -6.77 -0.49 16.08
N ARG A 488 -6.87 -0.54 17.42
CA ARG A 488 -6.04 0.29 18.32
C ARG A 488 -4.52 0.01 18.20
N TRP A 489 -4.14 -1.12 17.60
CA TRP A 489 -2.76 -1.49 17.27
C TRP A 489 -2.46 -1.31 15.78
N THR A 490 -3.31 -1.79 14.85
CA THR A 490 -3.06 -1.64 13.40
C THR A 490 -2.99 -0.19 12.93
N ASN A 491 -3.64 0.73 13.65
CA ASN A 491 -3.63 2.16 13.33
C ASN A 491 -2.40 2.89 13.88
N GLN A 492 -1.48 2.19 14.57
CA GLN A 492 -0.20 2.75 15.01
C GLN A 492 0.86 2.52 13.93
N ASN A 493 1.64 3.56 13.59
CA ASN A 493 2.71 3.48 12.58
C ASN A 493 3.71 2.33 12.81
N TYR A 494 3.88 1.88 14.07
CA TYR A 494 4.71 0.75 14.45
C TYR A 494 4.30 -0.57 13.78
N ASN A 495 2.99 -0.81 13.60
CA ASN A 495 2.43 -2.05 13.04
C ASN A 495 2.18 -1.95 11.52
N CYS A 496 2.72 -0.92 10.86
CA CYS A 496 2.65 -0.69 9.42
C CYS A 496 3.99 -1.07 8.77
N HIS A 497 4.17 -2.36 8.48
CA HIS A 497 5.45 -2.91 8.06
C HIS A 497 5.71 -2.66 6.57
N TYR A 498 6.87 -2.10 6.25
CA TYR A 498 7.33 -1.90 4.87
C TYR A 498 7.85 -3.20 4.24
N LEU A 499 7.67 -3.36 2.92
CA LEU A 499 8.22 -4.49 2.16
C LEU A 499 9.17 -4.06 1.03
N THR A 500 8.76 -3.14 0.16
CA THR A 500 9.53 -2.75 -1.04
C THR A 500 9.05 -1.42 -1.62
N THR A 501 9.91 -0.74 -2.39
CA THR A 501 9.59 0.48 -3.14
C THR A 501 10.38 0.51 -4.46
N SER A 502 9.82 1.16 -5.48
CA SER A 502 10.56 1.51 -6.70
C SER A 502 9.91 2.66 -7.45
N ASN A 503 10.72 3.50 -8.09
CA ASN A 503 10.30 4.48 -9.10
C ASN A 503 10.50 3.98 -10.54
N ILE A 504 11.03 2.76 -10.73
CA ILE A 504 11.26 2.12 -12.05
C ILE A 504 10.30 0.95 -12.27
N ALA A 505 10.16 0.06 -11.28
CA ALA A 505 9.32 -1.14 -11.36
C ALA A 505 7.84 -0.83 -11.04
N GLY A 506 6.92 -1.44 -11.80
CA GLY A 506 5.48 -1.35 -11.58
C GLY A 506 4.98 -2.18 -10.38
N ALA A 507 3.74 -1.94 -9.95
CA ALA A 507 3.19 -2.59 -8.75
C ALA A 507 3.16 -4.12 -8.86
N MET A 508 2.93 -4.67 -10.06
CA MET A 508 2.94 -6.13 -10.27
C MET A 508 4.36 -6.72 -10.28
N GLU A 509 5.38 -5.97 -10.70
CA GLU A 509 6.79 -6.43 -10.65
C GLU A 509 7.29 -6.53 -9.20
N LEU A 510 6.86 -5.60 -8.34
CA LEU A 510 7.13 -5.62 -6.90
C LEU A 510 6.29 -6.68 -6.16
N ALA A 511 5.09 -7.02 -6.67
CA ALA A 511 4.24 -8.06 -6.09
C ALA A 511 4.81 -9.47 -6.25
N ALA A 512 5.42 -9.79 -7.39
CA ALA A 512 5.88 -11.15 -7.72
C ALA A 512 6.70 -11.83 -6.60
N PRO A 513 7.76 -11.22 -6.05
CA PRO A 513 8.53 -11.85 -4.98
C PRO A 513 7.84 -11.81 -3.59
N ILE A 514 6.82 -10.97 -3.38
CA ILE A 514 5.96 -11.01 -2.18
C ILE A 514 4.99 -12.19 -2.27
N VAL A 515 4.41 -12.45 -3.44
CA VAL A 515 3.56 -13.63 -3.67
C VAL A 515 4.38 -14.92 -3.56
N SER A 516 5.65 -14.92 -3.99
CA SER A 516 6.57 -16.04 -3.77
C SER A 516 6.78 -16.35 -2.28
N ASP A 517 7.03 -15.33 -1.45
CA ASP A 517 7.09 -15.48 0.02
C ASP A 517 5.79 -16.04 0.60
N LEU A 518 4.62 -15.56 0.12
CA LEU A 518 3.30 -16.03 0.55
C LEU A 518 3.01 -17.48 0.13
N ARG A 519 3.42 -17.89 -1.09
CA ARG A 519 3.31 -19.28 -1.55
C ARG A 519 4.11 -20.21 -0.66
N MET A 520 5.34 -19.84 -0.29
CA MET A 520 6.19 -20.60 0.64
C MET A 520 5.59 -20.64 2.06
N LEU A 521 5.12 -19.51 2.59
CA LEU A 521 4.45 -19.42 3.90
C LEU A 521 3.16 -20.25 3.97
N ALA A 522 2.43 -20.41 2.86
CA ALA A 522 1.22 -21.23 2.82
C ALA A 522 1.49 -22.71 2.56
N SER A 523 2.56 -23.07 1.84
CA SER A 523 2.86 -24.47 1.52
C SER A 523 3.75 -25.14 2.56
N GLU A 524 4.88 -24.52 2.93
CA GLU A 524 5.88 -25.11 3.85
C GLU A 524 5.84 -24.48 5.24
N GLY A 525 5.47 -23.19 5.33
CA GLY A 525 5.58 -22.39 6.54
C GLY A 525 7.03 -21.98 6.83
N TYR A 526 7.22 -21.16 7.87
CA TYR A 526 8.53 -20.59 8.21
C TYR A 526 8.82 -20.67 9.73
N PRO A 527 9.99 -21.19 10.17
CA PRO A 527 10.30 -21.30 11.59
C PRO A 527 10.53 -19.92 12.24
N ALA A 528 10.00 -19.75 13.45
CA ALA A 528 10.16 -18.54 14.26
C ALA A 528 10.20 -18.90 15.76
N PHE A 529 10.55 -17.94 16.62
CA PHE A 529 10.43 -18.09 18.08
C PHE A 529 9.22 -17.30 18.58
N ASP A 530 8.36 -17.94 19.36
CA ASP A 530 7.18 -17.32 19.95
C ASP A 530 7.46 -16.91 21.40
N CYS A 531 7.47 -15.61 21.67
CA CYS A 531 7.77 -15.11 23.01
C CYS A 531 6.61 -15.30 24.02
N THR A 532 5.39 -15.63 23.57
CA THR A 532 4.26 -15.97 24.45
C THR A 532 4.28 -17.44 24.88
N LEU A 533 4.77 -18.34 24.01
CA LEU A 533 4.90 -19.77 24.28
C LEU A 533 6.29 -20.16 24.81
N GLN A 534 7.31 -19.32 24.56
CA GLN A 534 8.74 -19.58 24.82
C GLN A 534 9.30 -20.82 24.07
N GLU A 535 8.72 -21.16 22.92
CA GLU A 535 9.14 -22.27 22.06
C GLU A 535 9.31 -21.85 20.58
N GLU A 536 9.91 -22.75 19.78
CA GLU A 536 9.98 -22.57 18.32
C GLU A 536 8.62 -22.95 17.70
N VAL A 537 8.10 -22.10 16.82
CA VAL A 537 6.82 -22.24 16.13
C VAL A 537 7.02 -22.26 14.62
N LEU A 538 6.04 -22.75 13.87
CA LEU A 538 5.99 -22.63 12.42
C LEU A 538 4.95 -21.57 12.04
N LEU A 539 5.34 -20.56 11.26
CA LEU A 539 4.45 -19.51 10.80
C LEU A 539 3.83 -19.86 9.45
N VAL A 540 2.53 -19.65 9.31
CA VAL A 540 1.82 -19.73 8.02
C VAL A 540 1.01 -18.45 7.79
N SER A 541 0.97 -17.96 6.56
CA SER A 541 0.42 -16.64 6.22
C SER A 541 -0.21 -16.62 4.82
N HIS A 542 -1.23 -15.78 4.65
CA HIS A 542 -1.89 -15.51 3.37
C HIS A 542 -2.50 -14.09 3.40
N ILE A 543 -3.05 -13.62 2.27
CA ILE A 543 -3.66 -12.29 2.17
C ILE A 543 -5.11 -12.35 2.66
N LEU A 544 -5.43 -11.73 3.80
CA LEU A 544 -6.82 -11.58 4.21
C LEU A 544 -7.54 -10.59 3.30
N CYS A 545 -6.96 -9.41 3.07
CA CYS A 545 -7.44 -8.46 2.07
C CYS A 545 -6.32 -7.61 1.46
N PHE A 546 -6.62 -6.97 0.32
CA PHE A 546 -5.75 -5.98 -0.31
C PHE A 546 -6.37 -4.58 -0.25
N LEU A 547 -5.64 -3.63 0.34
CA LEU A 547 -6.01 -2.24 0.53
C LEU A 547 -5.34 -1.35 -0.53
N GLY A 548 -6.06 -0.37 -1.05
CA GLY A 548 -5.58 0.54 -2.09
C GLY A 548 -6.69 1.44 -2.60
N ASP A 549 -6.36 2.37 -3.50
CA ASP A 549 -7.35 3.19 -4.18
C ASP A 549 -8.02 2.44 -5.36
N SER A 550 -8.99 3.05 -6.02
CA SER A 550 -9.68 2.40 -7.16
C SER A 550 -8.76 2.09 -8.36
N PRO A 551 -7.84 2.98 -8.79
CA PRO A 551 -6.73 2.66 -9.68
C PRO A 551 -5.89 1.43 -9.29
N MET A 552 -5.36 1.37 -8.06
CA MET A 552 -4.51 0.27 -7.60
C MET A 552 -5.28 -1.04 -7.51
N HIS A 553 -6.51 -1.02 -6.96
CA HIS A 553 -7.39 -2.19 -6.97
C HIS A 553 -7.69 -2.67 -8.39
N ALA A 554 -7.76 -1.78 -9.39
CA ALA A 554 -7.95 -2.20 -10.78
C ALA A 554 -6.72 -2.96 -11.31
N GLU A 555 -5.51 -2.47 -11.03
CA GLU A 555 -4.26 -3.15 -11.40
C GLU A 555 -4.10 -4.51 -10.68
N ILE A 556 -4.25 -4.55 -9.36
CA ILE A 556 -4.18 -5.76 -8.51
C ILE A 556 -5.19 -6.84 -8.93
N THR A 557 -6.33 -6.45 -9.50
CA THR A 557 -7.37 -7.38 -9.96
C THR A 557 -7.32 -7.68 -11.46
N SER A 558 -6.30 -7.20 -12.19
CA SER A 558 -6.25 -7.25 -13.65
C SER A 558 -7.56 -6.76 -14.30
N THR A 559 -8.20 -5.74 -13.73
CA THR A 559 -9.43 -5.10 -14.25
C THR A 559 -9.15 -3.69 -14.81
N PRO A 560 -9.94 -3.22 -15.78
CA PRO A 560 -9.86 -1.86 -16.29
C PRO A 560 -10.42 -0.84 -15.30
N ASN A 561 -9.71 0.28 -15.12
CA ASN A 561 -10.14 1.42 -14.28
C ASN A 561 -11.58 1.87 -14.61
N PRO A 562 -12.48 2.05 -13.62
CA PRO A 562 -13.92 2.22 -13.82
C PRO A 562 -14.36 3.28 -14.84
N GLY A 563 -13.68 4.44 -14.90
CA GLY A 563 -14.18 5.62 -15.62
C GLY A 563 -14.52 5.35 -17.09
N ASN A 564 -13.53 4.95 -17.88
CA ASN A 564 -13.69 4.69 -19.32
C ASN A 564 -13.97 3.21 -19.65
N SER A 565 -13.97 2.32 -18.67
CA SER A 565 -14.21 0.88 -18.88
C SER A 565 -15.64 0.56 -19.34
N LEU A 566 -15.80 -0.44 -20.22
CA LEU A 566 -17.11 -1.05 -20.51
C LEU A 566 -17.60 -1.95 -19.37
N HIS A 567 -16.69 -2.43 -18.51
CA HIS A 567 -16.95 -3.25 -17.32
C HIS A 567 -16.39 -2.52 -16.09
N PRO A 568 -17.12 -1.53 -15.53
CA PRO A 568 -16.57 -0.62 -14.54
C PRO A 568 -16.53 -1.15 -13.10
N CYS A 569 -17.05 -2.35 -12.83
CA CYS A 569 -16.97 -2.97 -11.51
C CYS A 569 -15.95 -4.13 -11.48
N ARG A 570 -15.19 -4.20 -10.40
CA ARG A 570 -14.33 -5.36 -10.08
C ARG A 570 -15.09 -6.50 -9.42
N ALA A 571 -16.12 -6.20 -8.61
CA ALA A 571 -16.83 -7.18 -7.79
C ALA A 571 -18.11 -7.77 -8.41
N CYS A 572 -18.69 -7.17 -9.47
CA CYS A 572 -19.90 -7.68 -10.12
C CYS A 572 -19.88 -7.52 -11.64
N ALA A 573 -20.77 -8.25 -12.34
CA ALA A 573 -20.82 -8.29 -13.81
C ALA A 573 -21.47 -7.04 -14.48
N LEU A 574 -21.52 -5.90 -13.79
CA LEU A 574 -22.03 -4.64 -14.34
C LEU A 574 -21.22 -4.22 -15.57
N SER A 575 -21.91 -4.01 -16.69
CA SER A 575 -21.29 -3.67 -17.98
C SER A 575 -22.15 -2.74 -18.84
N ALA A 576 -21.55 -2.15 -19.88
CA ALA A 576 -22.20 -1.26 -20.84
C ALA A 576 -21.75 -1.57 -22.27
N ALA A 577 -22.69 -1.56 -23.22
CA ALA A 577 -22.40 -1.84 -24.64
C ALA A 577 -21.50 -0.78 -25.32
N SER A 578 -21.41 0.43 -24.74
CA SER A 578 -20.43 1.46 -25.13
C SER A 578 -20.27 2.48 -24.01
N VAL A 579 -19.21 3.30 -24.06
CA VAL A 579 -19.03 4.42 -23.11
C VAL A 579 -20.20 5.40 -23.16
N ARG A 580 -20.80 5.64 -24.34
CA ARG A 580 -22.00 6.50 -24.50
C ARG A 580 -23.23 5.90 -23.81
N ALA A 581 -23.34 4.57 -23.74
CA ALA A 581 -24.47 3.91 -23.07
C ALA A 581 -24.47 4.15 -21.56
N LYS A 582 -23.34 4.51 -20.93
CA LYS A 582 -23.30 4.87 -19.50
C LYS A 582 -24.16 6.09 -19.14
N ALA A 583 -24.49 6.94 -20.11
CA ALA A 583 -25.29 8.14 -19.91
C ALA A 583 -26.81 7.91 -20.06
N THR A 584 -27.27 6.68 -20.32
CA THR A 584 -28.72 6.40 -20.43
C THR A 584 -29.34 6.14 -19.05
N LEU A 585 -30.63 6.49 -18.91
CA LEU A 585 -31.39 6.21 -17.70
C LEU A 585 -31.42 4.72 -17.35
N ASP A 586 -31.43 3.85 -18.36
CA ASP A 586 -31.45 2.40 -18.14
C ASP A 586 -30.12 1.85 -17.62
N TYR A 587 -28.98 2.40 -18.07
CA TYR A 587 -27.70 2.09 -17.44
C TYR A 587 -27.62 2.63 -16.01
N VAL A 588 -28.12 3.85 -15.75
CA VAL A 588 -28.13 4.44 -14.39
C VAL A 588 -29.01 3.62 -13.44
N ARG A 589 -30.21 3.20 -13.87
CA ARG A 589 -31.06 2.26 -13.13
C ARG A 589 -30.30 0.96 -12.82
N PHE A 590 -29.72 0.34 -13.84
CA PHE A 590 -28.98 -0.92 -13.70
C PHE A 590 -27.77 -0.77 -12.78
N PHE A 591 -27.03 0.35 -12.85
CA PHE A 591 -25.93 0.69 -11.93
C PHE A 591 -26.41 0.70 -10.46
N PHE A 592 -27.54 1.35 -10.17
CA PHE A 592 -28.16 1.36 -8.84
C PHE A 592 -28.91 0.06 -8.47
N MET A 593 -28.73 -1.02 -9.24
CA MET A 593 -29.43 -2.30 -9.06
C MET A 593 -30.97 -2.19 -9.10
N ILE A 594 -31.48 -1.30 -9.95
CA ILE A 594 -32.90 -1.14 -10.27
C ILE A 594 -33.16 -1.73 -11.66
N GLY A 595 -34.10 -2.69 -11.74
CA GLY A 595 -34.50 -3.31 -13.00
C GLY A 595 -35.39 -2.41 -13.88
N PRO A 596 -35.68 -2.80 -15.13
CA PRO A 596 -36.50 -2.00 -16.07
C PRO A 596 -37.91 -1.65 -15.56
N THR A 597 -38.45 -2.48 -14.67
CA THR A 597 -39.76 -2.34 -14.01
C THR A 597 -39.72 -1.47 -12.74
N GLY A 598 -38.54 -1.01 -12.30
CA GLY A 598 -38.36 -0.34 -11.01
C GLY A 598 -38.13 -1.29 -9.82
N SER A 599 -38.19 -2.60 -10.01
CA SER A 599 -37.89 -3.57 -8.95
C SER A 599 -36.39 -3.65 -8.64
N TRP A 600 -36.01 -3.79 -7.37
CA TRP A 600 -34.64 -4.12 -6.98
C TRP A 600 -34.19 -5.45 -7.62
N ILE A 601 -32.96 -5.45 -8.12
CA ILE A 601 -32.25 -6.64 -8.63
C ILE A 601 -30.94 -6.80 -7.85
N LYS A 602 -30.14 -7.82 -8.19
CA LYS A 602 -28.72 -7.91 -7.80
C LYS A 602 -27.91 -8.32 -9.01
N HIS A 603 -26.75 -7.70 -9.21
CA HIS A 603 -25.80 -8.19 -10.20
C HIS A 603 -25.15 -9.47 -9.69
N PRO A 604 -24.90 -10.48 -10.54
CA PRO A 604 -24.09 -11.62 -10.13
C PRO A 604 -22.67 -11.16 -9.80
N PRO A 605 -22.02 -11.79 -8.81
CA PRO A 605 -20.63 -11.49 -8.46
C PRO A 605 -19.72 -11.78 -9.66
N ARG A 606 -18.62 -11.04 -9.74
CA ARG A 606 -17.56 -11.31 -10.71
C ARG A 606 -16.66 -12.39 -10.14
N LEU A 607 -16.34 -13.41 -10.94
CA LEU A 607 -15.56 -14.56 -10.48
C LEU A 607 -14.08 -14.36 -10.78
N TRP A 608 -13.20 -14.63 -9.81
CA TRP A 608 -11.76 -14.47 -9.98
C TRP A 608 -11.19 -15.38 -11.07
N GLU A 609 -11.60 -16.64 -11.12
CA GLU A 609 -11.24 -17.58 -12.20
C GLU A 609 -11.75 -17.14 -13.59
N GLN A 610 -12.80 -16.32 -13.65
CA GLN A 610 -13.23 -15.68 -14.89
C GLN A 610 -12.29 -14.52 -15.27
N ILE A 611 -11.69 -13.78 -14.33
CA ILE A 611 -10.60 -12.83 -14.65
C ILE A 611 -9.42 -13.59 -15.25
N LYS A 612 -8.87 -14.58 -14.50
CA LYS A 612 -7.70 -15.35 -14.89
C LYS A 612 -7.86 -15.94 -16.29
N SER A 613 -8.91 -16.73 -16.50
CA SER A 613 -9.17 -17.41 -17.79
C SER A 613 -9.47 -16.46 -18.95
N GLN A 614 -9.89 -15.21 -18.71
CA GLN A 614 -10.03 -14.21 -19.77
C GLN A 614 -8.70 -13.50 -20.09
N CYS A 615 -7.81 -13.31 -19.11
CA CYS A 615 -6.44 -12.85 -19.37
C CYS A 615 -5.68 -13.87 -20.25
N TYR A 616 -5.73 -15.17 -19.93
CA TYR A 616 -5.13 -16.22 -20.76
C TYR A 616 -5.68 -16.20 -22.21
N LYS A 617 -6.99 -15.98 -22.42
CA LYS A 617 -7.58 -15.85 -23.76
C LYS A 617 -7.11 -14.61 -24.54
N VAL A 618 -6.81 -13.50 -23.87
CA VAL A 618 -6.21 -12.32 -24.50
C VAL A 618 -4.78 -12.63 -24.96
N TRP A 619 -3.98 -13.29 -24.11
CA TRP A 619 -2.63 -13.75 -24.45
C TRP A 619 -2.61 -14.76 -25.61
N ASP A 620 -3.47 -15.78 -25.58
CA ASP A 620 -3.63 -16.76 -26.66
C ASP A 620 -4.13 -16.14 -27.98
N MET A 621 -4.67 -14.92 -27.96
CA MET A 621 -4.97 -14.17 -29.17
C MET A 621 -3.77 -13.32 -29.65
N ALA A 622 -2.95 -12.79 -28.74
CA ALA A 622 -1.72 -12.06 -29.04
C ALA A 622 -0.58 -12.96 -29.57
N LYS A 623 -0.62 -14.26 -29.27
CA LYS A 623 0.29 -15.26 -29.86
C LYS A 623 0.00 -15.53 -31.36
N LYS A 624 -1.14 -15.07 -31.90
CA LYS A 624 -1.59 -15.31 -33.29
C LYS A 624 -1.37 -14.06 -34.16
N PRO A 625 -1.25 -14.19 -35.51
CA PRO A 625 -1.16 -13.05 -36.41
C PRO A 625 -2.46 -12.22 -36.38
N ARG A 626 -2.43 -11.17 -35.57
CA ARG A 626 -3.49 -10.19 -35.25
C ARG A 626 -2.81 -8.85 -34.96
N THR A 627 -3.50 -7.73 -35.07
CA THR A 627 -2.94 -6.42 -34.71
C THR A 627 -3.03 -6.14 -33.22
N LYS A 628 -2.11 -5.32 -32.68
CA LYS A 628 -2.14 -4.79 -31.30
C LYS A 628 -3.52 -4.23 -30.91
N THR A 629 -4.17 -3.50 -31.84
CA THR A 629 -5.54 -2.97 -31.70
C THR A 629 -6.61 -4.06 -31.52
N ALA A 630 -6.52 -5.18 -32.26
CA ALA A 630 -7.48 -6.27 -32.09
C ALA A 630 -7.37 -6.92 -30.70
N VAL A 631 -6.14 -7.06 -30.18
CA VAL A 631 -5.89 -7.57 -28.83
C VAL A 631 -6.43 -6.62 -27.75
N GLY A 632 -6.19 -5.31 -27.89
CA GLY A 632 -6.79 -4.30 -27.01
C GLY A 632 -8.32 -4.31 -26.99
N ASN A 633 -8.96 -4.52 -28.14
CA ASN A 633 -10.41 -4.67 -28.26
C ASN A 633 -10.91 -5.95 -27.57
N SER A 634 -10.18 -7.05 -27.64
CA SER A 634 -10.50 -8.28 -26.90
C SER A 634 -10.41 -8.08 -25.38
N SER A 635 -9.35 -7.45 -24.87
CA SER A 635 -9.23 -7.13 -23.44
C SER A 635 -10.38 -6.23 -22.96
N SER A 636 -10.77 -5.24 -23.78
CA SER A 636 -11.89 -4.33 -23.51
C SER A 636 -13.25 -5.05 -23.51
N THR A 637 -13.43 -6.03 -24.41
CA THR A 637 -14.67 -6.82 -24.53
C THR A 637 -14.85 -7.76 -23.33
N HIS A 638 -13.77 -8.43 -22.92
CA HIS A 638 -13.76 -9.31 -21.74
C HIS A 638 -13.65 -8.55 -20.40
N GLY A 639 -13.40 -7.24 -20.46
CA GLY A 639 -13.29 -6.38 -19.28
C GLY A 639 -12.07 -6.67 -18.41
N VAL A 640 -10.96 -7.13 -18.99
CA VAL A 640 -9.71 -7.44 -18.27
C VAL A 640 -8.56 -6.57 -18.78
N LYS A 641 -7.64 -6.23 -17.88
CA LYS A 641 -6.46 -5.38 -18.13
C LYS A 641 -5.32 -5.76 -17.18
N ASP A 642 -4.77 -6.95 -17.41
CA ASP A 642 -3.54 -7.40 -16.74
C ASP A 642 -2.34 -6.53 -17.14
N MET A 643 -1.55 -6.04 -16.18
CA MET A 643 -0.47 -5.09 -16.46
C MET A 643 0.85 -5.76 -16.89
N ILE A 644 1.19 -6.94 -16.35
CA ILE A 644 2.35 -7.72 -16.80
C ILE A 644 2.10 -8.23 -18.22
N ASN A 645 0.98 -8.92 -18.42
CA ASN A 645 0.65 -9.51 -19.71
C ASN A 645 0.51 -8.43 -20.80
N ARG A 646 -0.07 -7.27 -20.45
CA ARG A 646 -0.12 -6.13 -21.35
C ARG A 646 1.28 -5.65 -21.75
N ALA A 647 2.21 -5.47 -20.82
CA ALA A 647 3.56 -4.99 -21.15
C ALA A 647 4.31 -6.00 -22.04
N VAL A 648 4.19 -7.30 -21.76
CA VAL A 648 4.72 -8.37 -22.63
C VAL A 648 4.10 -8.31 -24.03
N ILE A 649 2.77 -8.13 -24.15
CA ILE A 649 2.07 -7.97 -25.43
C ILE A 649 2.52 -6.70 -26.16
N ASP A 650 2.55 -5.56 -25.48
CA ASP A 650 2.87 -4.27 -26.08
C ASP A 650 4.30 -4.28 -26.65
N GLN A 651 5.28 -4.79 -25.89
CA GLN A 651 6.67 -4.96 -26.33
C GLN A 651 6.81 -6.01 -27.44
N ARG A 652 6.14 -7.17 -27.34
CA ARG A 652 6.13 -8.18 -28.42
C ARG A 652 5.65 -7.61 -29.75
N TYR A 653 4.60 -6.78 -29.72
CA TYR A 653 4.12 -6.12 -30.95
C TYR A 653 5.09 -5.06 -31.47
N GLU A 654 5.77 -4.32 -30.59
CA GLU A 654 6.78 -3.35 -31.01
C GLU A 654 7.93 -4.02 -31.79
N VAL A 655 8.42 -5.19 -31.35
CA VAL A 655 9.43 -5.98 -32.10
C VAL A 655 8.89 -6.54 -33.44
N LEU A 656 7.60 -6.93 -33.48
CA LEU A 656 7.00 -7.52 -34.70
C LEU A 656 6.54 -6.48 -35.73
N GLU A 657 6.28 -5.24 -35.30
CA GLU A 657 5.80 -4.14 -36.16
C GLU A 657 6.94 -3.16 -36.54
N SER A 658 8.17 -3.32 -36.02
CA SER A 658 9.31 -2.41 -36.26
C SER A 658 9.87 -2.44 -37.69
N GLY A 659 9.73 -3.57 -38.39
CA GLY A 659 10.16 -3.74 -39.79
C GLY A 659 11.67 -3.91 -40.01
N HIS A 660 12.48 -4.02 -38.95
CA HIS A 660 13.89 -4.43 -39.03
C HIS A 660 14.07 -5.88 -38.55
N ASP A 661 15.23 -6.47 -38.84
CA ASP A 661 15.63 -7.72 -38.17
C ASP A 661 15.73 -7.45 -36.66
N PRO A 662 15.12 -8.27 -35.78
CA PRO A 662 15.20 -8.07 -34.33
C PRO A 662 16.66 -8.08 -33.86
N THR A 663 17.00 -7.15 -32.97
CA THR A 663 18.30 -7.08 -32.26
C THR A 663 18.45 -8.26 -31.29
N ASP A 664 19.67 -8.51 -30.80
CA ASP A 664 19.91 -9.65 -29.92
C ASP A 664 19.19 -9.55 -28.57
N SER A 665 18.95 -8.34 -28.04
CA SER A 665 18.11 -8.15 -26.84
C SER A 665 16.64 -8.45 -27.11
N GLU A 666 16.10 -8.08 -28.27
CA GLU A 666 14.74 -8.41 -28.69
C GLU A 666 14.57 -9.91 -28.95
N ARG A 667 15.58 -10.57 -29.53
CA ARG A 667 15.63 -12.04 -29.67
C ARG A 667 15.61 -12.73 -28.31
N GLN A 668 16.46 -12.30 -27.38
CA GLN A 668 16.52 -12.82 -26.01
C GLN A 668 15.20 -12.61 -25.26
N PHE A 669 14.56 -11.44 -25.41
CA PHE A 669 13.23 -11.18 -24.86
C PHE A 669 12.18 -12.14 -25.44
N LEU A 670 12.08 -12.23 -26.78
CA LEU A 670 11.13 -13.13 -27.43
C LEU A 670 11.38 -14.60 -27.08
N GLU A 671 12.64 -15.02 -26.95
CA GLU A 671 12.99 -16.37 -26.52
C GLU A 671 12.60 -16.61 -25.07
N LYS A 672 12.95 -15.72 -24.13
CA LYS A 672 12.55 -15.79 -22.71
C LYS A 672 11.04 -15.95 -22.57
N ILE A 673 10.26 -15.10 -23.22
CA ILE A 673 8.79 -15.16 -23.19
C ILE A 673 8.26 -16.47 -23.81
N ASN A 674 8.88 -16.99 -24.88
CA ASN A 674 8.52 -18.28 -25.47
C ASN A 674 8.92 -19.49 -24.60
N GLN A 675 9.96 -19.37 -23.75
CA GLN A 675 10.33 -20.40 -22.78
C GLN A 675 9.34 -20.38 -21.59
N ILE A 676 9.04 -19.20 -21.06
CA ILE A 676 8.06 -19.01 -19.97
C ILE A 676 6.67 -19.54 -20.39
N ASP A 677 6.15 -19.19 -21.58
CA ASP A 677 4.85 -19.68 -22.10
C ASP A 677 4.74 -21.22 -22.22
N ARG A 678 5.88 -21.94 -22.16
CA ARG A 678 5.95 -23.41 -22.24
C ARG A 678 6.15 -24.10 -20.90
N PHE A 679 6.88 -23.48 -19.98
CA PHE A 679 7.35 -24.13 -18.75
C PHE A 679 6.70 -23.56 -17.48
N ASP A 680 6.51 -22.25 -17.41
CA ASP A 680 5.76 -21.59 -16.33
C ASP A 680 4.99 -20.39 -16.89
N PRO A 681 3.82 -20.60 -17.54
CA PRO A 681 3.01 -19.51 -18.08
C PRO A 681 2.36 -18.65 -16.98
N GLY A 682 2.62 -18.88 -15.69
CA GLY A 682 2.17 -18.02 -14.59
C GLY A 682 2.87 -16.66 -14.58
N GLU A 683 4.20 -16.63 -14.80
CA GLU A 683 5.00 -15.39 -14.79
C GLU A 683 4.56 -14.34 -15.84
N LEU A 684 3.81 -14.74 -16.87
CA LEU A 684 3.32 -13.85 -17.94
C LEU A 684 2.11 -12.99 -17.52
N PHE A 685 1.64 -13.10 -16.28
CA PHE A 685 0.43 -12.46 -15.77
C PHE A 685 0.65 -11.81 -14.40
N ASN A 686 -0.41 -11.19 -13.87
CA ASN A 686 -0.48 -10.70 -12.50
C ASN A 686 -0.18 -11.82 -11.47
N PRO A 687 0.86 -11.67 -10.62
CA PRO A 687 1.24 -12.67 -9.63
C PRO A 687 0.14 -13.04 -8.64
N TYR A 688 -0.82 -12.14 -8.37
CA TYR A 688 -1.96 -12.42 -7.48
C TYR A 688 -2.89 -13.52 -8.00
N PHE A 689 -2.71 -14.00 -9.24
CA PHE A 689 -3.39 -15.20 -9.73
C PHE A 689 -2.92 -16.49 -9.02
N GLU A 690 -1.72 -16.48 -8.43
CA GLU A 690 -1.10 -17.59 -7.71
C GLU A 690 -1.08 -17.39 -6.18
N ALA A 691 -1.58 -16.26 -5.69
CA ALA A 691 -1.59 -15.95 -4.26
C ALA A 691 -2.59 -16.88 -3.51
N PRO A 692 -2.13 -17.67 -2.51
CA PRO A 692 -3.00 -18.60 -1.80
C PRO A 692 -4.15 -17.87 -1.07
N GLY A 693 -5.39 -18.37 -1.23
CA GLY A 693 -6.57 -17.84 -0.53
C GLY A 693 -6.97 -16.40 -0.89
N PHE A 694 -6.55 -15.91 -2.07
CA PHE A 694 -6.84 -14.56 -2.54
C PHE A 694 -7.77 -14.56 -3.78
N ASP A 695 -9.00 -14.07 -3.59
CA ASP A 695 -9.96 -13.74 -4.64
C ASP A 695 -9.97 -12.22 -4.84
N GLY A 696 -9.35 -11.72 -5.92
CA GLY A 696 -9.27 -10.29 -6.19
C GLY A 696 -10.65 -9.58 -6.31
N CYS A 697 -11.72 -10.31 -6.65
CA CYS A 697 -13.08 -9.75 -6.76
C CYS A 697 -13.80 -9.64 -5.40
N ARG A 698 -13.42 -10.46 -4.40
CA ARG A 698 -13.96 -10.44 -3.02
C ARG A 698 -13.07 -9.70 -2.03
N ASP A 699 -11.76 -9.81 -2.17
CA ASP A 699 -10.75 -9.44 -1.18
C ASP A 699 -10.13 -8.05 -1.38
N THR A 700 -10.67 -7.28 -2.34
CA THR A 700 -10.37 -5.86 -2.52
C THR A 700 -11.52 -5.01 -1.95
N PRO A 701 -11.59 -4.80 -0.62
CA PRO A 701 -12.67 -4.02 0.00
C PRO A 701 -12.74 -2.60 -0.59
N VAL A 702 -13.94 -2.03 -0.60
CA VAL A 702 -14.16 -0.69 -1.15
C VAL A 702 -13.52 0.34 -0.23
N GLU A 703 -12.57 1.11 -0.77
CA GLU A 703 -11.94 2.20 -0.06
C GLU A 703 -12.95 3.38 0.07
N ILE A 704 -13.19 3.80 1.30
CA ILE A 704 -14.30 4.69 1.67
C ILE A 704 -14.00 6.15 1.30
N LEU A 705 -12.73 6.55 1.35
CA LEU A 705 -12.31 7.93 1.12
C LEU A 705 -12.60 8.38 -0.32
N HIS A 706 -12.25 7.61 -1.35
CA HIS A 706 -12.48 7.96 -2.75
C HIS A 706 -13.91 7.67 -3.21
N VAL A 707 -14.50 6.55 -2.79
CA VAL A 707 -15.84 6.14 -3.28
C VAL A 707 -16.97 6.85 -2.55
N PHE A 708 -16.82 7.11 -1.25
CA PHE A 708 -17.88 7.69 -0.43
C PHE A 708 -17.63 9.17 -0.12
N LEU A 709 -16.55 9.51 0.60
CA LEU A 709 -16.29 10.88 1.05
C LEU A 709 -15.98 11.83 -0.13
N LEU A 710 -15.05 11.44 -1.01
CA LEU A 710 -14.72 12.17 -2.24
C LEU A 710 -15.59 11.76 -3.44
N GLY A 711 -16.56 10.87 -3.23
CA GLY A 711 -17.58 10.47 -4.20
C GLY A 711 -18.93 11.05 -3.81
N VAL A 712 -19.83 10.19 -3.32
CA VAL A 712 -21.23 10.52 -2.98
C VAL A 712 -21.34 11.81 -2.16
N VAL A 713 -20.63 11.88 -1.02
CA VAL A 713 -20.71 12.99 -0.06
C VAL A 713 -20.21 14.29 -0.70
N LYS A 714 -19.08 14.24 -1.42
CA LYS A 714 -18.50 15.38 -2.14
C LYS A 714 -19.47 16.02 -3.12
N TYR A 715 -20.18 15.23 -3.92
CA TYR A 715 -21.13 15.79 -4.89
C TYR A 715 -22.40 16.31 -4.20
N MET A 716 -22.96 15.58 -3.23
CA MET A 716 -24.11 16.01 -2.44
C MET A 716 -23.86 17.33 -1.70
N VAL A 717 -22.79 17.41 -0.89
CA VAL A 717 -22.45 18.61 -0.11
C VAL A 717 -22.14 19.80 -1.01
N ARG A 718 -21.41 19.61 -2.12
CA ARG A 718 -21.12 20.70 -3.06
C ARG A 718 -22.35 21.21 -3.80
N ASP A 719 -23.34 20.36 -4.06
CA ASP A 719 -24.57 20.76 -4.74
C ASP A 719 -25.51 21.51 -3.77
N PHE A 720 -25.74 20.95 -2.59
CA PHE A 720 -26.49 21.61 -1.51
C PHE A 720 -25.91 23.00 -1.17
N MET A 721 -24.60 23.09 -0.89
CA MET A 721 -23.94 24.35 -0.56
C MET A 721 -23.89 25.36 -1.72
N ARG A 722 -24.21 24.97 -2.96
CA ARG A 722 -24.40 25.93 -4.07
C ARG A 722 -25.78 26.57 -4.05
N HIS A 723 -26.82 25.83 -3.68
CA HIS A 723 -28.20 26.31 -3.68
C HIS A 723 -28.50 27.29 -2.54
N LEU A 724 -27.84 27.17 -1.38
CA LEU A 724 -27.98 28.10 -0.26
C LEU A 724 -27.63 29.56 -0.64
N SER A 725 -28.43 30.51 -0.17
CA SER A 725 -28.18 31.94 -0.28
C SER A 725 -26.98 32.41 0.56
N ALA A 726 -26.58 33.67 0.40
CA ALA A 726 -25.53 34.29 1.21
C ALA A 726 -25.93 34.43 2.70
N GLU A 727 -27.22 34.59 2.99
CA GLU A 727 -27.73 34.71 4.36
C GLU A 727 -27.78 33.34 5.07
N GLU A 728 -28.30 32.30 4.40
CA GLU A 728 -28.28 30.93 4.92
C GLU A 728 -26.85 30.43 5.15
N LYS A 729 -25.91 30.79 4.28
CA LYS A 729 -24.48 30.52 4.49
C LYS A 729 -23.92 31.18 5.74
N LEU A 730 -24.33 32.41 6.07
CA LEU A 730 -23.92 33.06 7.32
C LEU A 730 -24.47 32.31 8.55
N GLN A 731 -25.70 31.78 8.48
CA GLN A 731 -26.31 30.98 9.54
C GLN A 731 -25.67 29.58 9.66
N VAL A 732 -25.33 28.93 8.53
CA VAL A 732 -24.52 27.70 8.51
C VAL A 732 -23.14 27.91 9.14
N LYS A 733 -22.47 29.03 8.84
CA LYS A 733 -21.21 29.41 9.49
C LYS A 733 -21.40 29.55 11.00
N ALA A 734 -22.40 30.31 11.45
CA ALA A 734 -22.67 30.50 12.86
C ALA A 734 -22.90 29.16 13.58
N ARG A 735 -23.66 28.24 12.98
CA ARG A 735 -23.87 26.89 13.51
C ARG A 735 -22.60 26.06 13.60
N TYR A 736 -21.71 26.11 12.60
CA TYR A 736 -20.39 25.49 12.69
C TYR A 736 -19.51 26.13 13.78
N GLN A 737 -19.64 27.42 14.07
CA GLN A 737 -18.91 28.09 15.17
C GLN A 737 -19.44 27.68 16.56
N THR A 738 -20.74 27.39 16.68
CA THR A 738 -21.36 26.93 17.94
C THR A 738 -21.40 25.41 18.10
N PHE A 739 -20.87 24.65 17.14
CA PHE A 739 -20.94 23.19 17.15
C PHE A 739 -19.94 22.60 18.17
N ASN A 740 -20.43 21.80 19.12
CA ASN A 740 -19.58 21.09 20.07
C ASN A 740 -18.78 19.98 19.35
N ILE A 741 -17.45 20.05 19.43
CA ILE A 741 -16.52 19.14 18.73
C ILE A 741 -15.99 18.00 19.58
N ASP A 742 -16.37 17.92 20.87
CA ASP A 742 -15.78 17.00 21.85
C ASP A 742 -15.94 15.53 21.40
N GLY A 743 -17.06 15.21 20.75
CA GLY A 743 -17.35 13.90 20.17
C GLY A 743 -16.73 13.61 18.79
N LEU A 744 -16.01 14.56 18.16
CA LEU A 744 -15.46 14.40 16.81
C LEU A 744 -13.97 14.00 16.76
N ASN A 745 -13.24 14.11 17.87
CA ASN A 745 -11.78 13.90 17.93
C ASN A 745 -11.01 14.76 16.89
N ILE A 746 -11.30 16.07 16.90
CA ILE A 746 -10.62 17.09 16.09
C ILE A 746 -10.17 18.26 16.99
N PRO A 747 -9.03 18.91 16.72
CA PRO A 747 -8.52 19.99 17.58
C PRO A 747 -9.26 21.33 17.42
N SER A 748 -9.89 21.57 16.26
CA SER A 748 -10.75 22.74 16.02
C SER A 748 -11.68 22.50 14.83
N ILE A 749 -12.73 23.32 14.71
CA ILE A 749 -13.60 23.36 13.52
C ILE A 749 -13.50 24.71 12.82
N GLN A 750 -12.96 24.70 11.59
CA GLN A 750 -12.71 25.91 10.82
C GLN A 750 -13.97 26.37 10.07
N ALA A 751 -14.97 26.87 10.81
CA ALA A 751 -16.30 27.22 10.30
C ALA A 751 -16.29 28.14 9.06
N SER A 752 -15.39 29.13 9.01
CA SER A 752 -15.20 30.00 7.83
C SER A 752 -14.74 29.22 6.60
N TYR A 753 -13.80 28.28 6.77
CA TYR A 753 -13.35 27.38 5.71
C TYR A 753 -14.47 26.44 5.26
N LEU A 754 -15.18 25.83 6.22
CA LEU A 754 -16.28 24.92 5.91
C LEU A 754 -17.45 25.59 5.17
N THR A 755 -17.68 26.89 5.40
CA THR A 755 -18.76 27.62 4.73
C THR A 755 -18.34 28.18 3.36
N ASN A 756 -17.12 28.70 3.24
CA ASN A 756 -16.69 29.43 2.04
C ASN A 756 -15.95 28.55 1.02
N HIS A 757 -15.28 27.49 1.48
CA HIS A 757 -14.35 26.68 0.67
C HIS A 757 -14.78 25.21 0.53
N PHE A 758 -16.08 24.93 0.62
CA PHE A 758 -16.67 23.59 0.37
C PHE A 758 -16.37 23.00 -1.02
N ALA A 759 -15.95 23.84 -1.98
CA ALA A 759 -15.41 23.39 -3.26
C ALA A 759 -14.03 22.71 -3.12
N ASN A 760 -13.23 23.04 -2.10
CA ASN A 760 -11.81 22.67 -2.00
C ASN A 760 -11.53 21.59 -0.91
N PHE A 761 -12.58 21.08 -0.26
CA PHE A 761 -12.49 20.03 0.77
C PHE A 761 -11.75 18.76 0.30
N ILE A 762 -10.98 18.20 1.23
CA ILE A 762 -10.44 16.84 1.20
C ILE A 762 -11.29 15.91 2.09
N GLY A 763 -10.91 14.63 2.17
CA GLY A 763 -11.71 13.61 2.87
C GLY A 763 -12.01 13.90 4.34
N LYS A 764 -11.06 14.49 5.08
CA LYS A 764 -11.26 14.85 6.49
C LYS A 764 -12.40 15.87 6.66
N ASP A 765 -12.51 16.82 5.74
CA ASP A 765 -13.48 17.91 5.84
C ASP A 765 -14.89 17.37 5.50
N PHE A 766 -15.02 16.51 4.48
CA PHE A 766 -16.27 15.81 4.18
C PHE A 766 -16.72 14.90 5.33
N ARG A 767 -15.79 14.28 6.07
CA ARG A 767 -16.11 13.53 7.28
C ARG A 767 -16.65 14.43 8.40
N ILE A 768 -16.00 15.57 8.68
CA ILE A 768 -16.48 16.55 9.68
C ILE A 768 -17.87 17.06 9.29
N VAL A 769 -18.09 17.39 8.01
CA VAL A 769 -19.40 17.81 7.50
C VAL A 769 -20.45 16.73 7.73
N LEU A 770 -20.18 15.47 7.39
CA LEU A 770 -21.12 14.36 7.62
C LEU A 770 -21.53 14.25 9.09
N GLN A 771 -20.56 14.28 10.00
CA GLN A 771 -20.80 14.11 11.44
C GLN A 771 -21.54 15.31 12.06
N ALA A 772 -21.37 16.53 11.52
CA ALA A 772 -22.02 17.75 12.01
C ALA A 772 -23.35 18.10 11.29
N ALA A 773 -23.60 17.56 10.09
CA ALA A 773 -24.71 17.99 9.24
C ALA A 773 -26.13 17.84 9.83
N PRO A 774 -26.46 16.84 10.68
CA PRO A 774 -27.75 16.78 11.37
C PRO A 774 -28.05 18.00 12.24
N PHE A 775 -27.02 18.70 12.72
CA PHE A 775 -27.12 19.85 13.60
C PHE A 775 -26.92 21.18 12.84
N VAL A 776 -26.09 21.16 11.81
CA VAL A 776 -25.65 22.37 11.09
C VAL A 776 -26.42 22.61 9.78
N LEU A 777 -26.80 21.57 9.04
CA LEU A 777 -27.33 21.69 7.67
C LEU A 777 -28.81 21.29 7.51
N PHE A 778 -29.32 20.35 8.32
CA PHE A 778 -30.69 19.80 8.21
C PHE A 778 -31.82 20.84 8.16
N GLU A 779 -31.64 22.02 8.78
CA GLU A 779 -32.69 23.06 8.81
C GLU A 779 -32.99 23.65 7.43
N TYR A 780 -31.97 23.74 6.57
CA TYR A 780 -32.08 24.28 5.20
C TYR A 780 -32.25 23.18 4.13
N MET A 781 -32.40 21.92 4.55
CA MET A 781 -32.61 20.76 3.67
C MET A 781 -34.09 20.39 3.56
N ASP A 782 -34.52 19.97 2.38
CA ASP A 782 -35.84 19.32 2.21
C ASP A 782 -35.83 17.87 2.76
N ASP A 783 -37.01 17.25 2.88
CA ASP A 783 -37.10 15.90 3.46
C ASP A 783 -36.43 14.80 2.60
N ARG A 784 -36.20 15.04 1.30
CA ARG A 784 -35.46 14.13 0.41
C ARG A 784 -33.96 14.28 0.62
N GLU A 785 -33.46 15.52 0.75
CA GLU A 785 -32.08 15.82 1.09
C GLU A 785 -31.72 15.29 2.48
N ARG A 786 -32.58 15.51 3.48
CA ARG A 786 -32.47 14.89 4.82
C ARG A 786 -32.43 13.37 4.73
N THR A 787 -33.31 12.75 3.95
CA THR A 787 -33.33 11.28 3.77
C THR A 787 -32.06 10.78 3.10
N LEU A 788 -31.57 11.45 2.05
CA LEU A 788 -30.35 11.09 1.32
C LEU A 788 -29.10 11.21 2.19
N LEU A 789 -29.00 12.29 2.97
CA LEU A 789 -27.91 12.50 3.91
C LEU A 789 -27.98 11.54 5.11
N SER A 790 -29.18 11.24 5.63
CA SER A 790 -29.38 10.25 6.70
C SER A 790 -29.09 8.82 6.25
N ALA A 791 -29.28 8.52 4.95
CA ALA A 791 -28.82 7.28 4.32
C ALA A 791 -27.32 7.30 3.96
N SER A 792 -26.61 8.40 4.29
CA SER A 792 -25.18 8.60 4.08
C SER A 792 -24.38 8.78 5.38
N GLY A 793 -25.03 8.63 6.55
CA GLY A 793 -24.41 8.68 7.89
C GLY A 793 -24.36 7.30 8.53
#